data_AF-A0A074WYF8-F1
#
_entry.id   AF-A0A074WYF8-F1
#
_cell.length_a   1.000
_cell.length_b   1.000
_cell.length_c   1.000
_cell.angle_alpha   90.00
_cell.angle_beta   90.00
_cell.angle_gamma   90.00
#
_symmetry.space_group_name_H-M   'P 1'
#
loop_
_entity.id
_entity.type
_entity.pdbx_description
1 polymer ?
#
loop_
_entity_poly.entity_id
_entity_poly.type
_entity_poly.pdbx_seq_one_letter_code
_entity_poly.pdbx_strand_id
1 'polypeptide(L)'
;MDLEIVKSLGCIVLRGNCIHEIAKSSPSSSPQKPKLPYHVTVITKAEIQHFDDERKTEVEQFLNESPSLTPPVDLGVGTQGSVAFNVLFWPHGDKIRALFGLPRKDFHVTLSPTDNHDIDKGVTAISRCKALTVEQLDQIISNCFTLATGPSDTRKHALEVFAIEYLESYPNSIAAILRVAHGYEMPQQAKQAMFMFAHAVHLLPNGESAIKTRCIEALVGCSRYTEFGPFFLDHEVEDWKNNRILYSTYGDAFQDPQVRCLVKGNVSSSMADTDSALVLPSVASNQDVFTPMRGELYRLPRFFRWLAPFRLAVMSTPRSGEDIQTLIALGITLVVTLTEEEPLPAEWFIDTPCRNLFLPVRNYQAPTNKQVDTFIQCMDDLSTEEAALVHCGGGKGRAGTFAACYLMARGYDDTPPERYNGEERLRMYPGDAMKLLRHLRPGSIETTKQETFVRDYAQYLISGQKGVTPAEALPLEPESPLELDGNLPKSPSLIICCGVPGSGKSTFASQLATLGYTIISQDELGSKTACLNALSNKLESGGKVIMDRCNPYIEDREQWLAHAFHPNNALCVWFDINPEICTRRADARTNHPTIPAGRAKRIVHSFVKTFVPPTSKEKFACIARVSSNVAASDLLSRLGRPFVHKFPRTRHLFNIGSASRDDLILSSSDAKAFLQSIDPSTTVVVEEKVDGANLGISLDSCGAFKVQNRSHYVNSKSHAQFKKLDKWLEDHYEDLSTVLDVKSSQPGRWILYGEWLFAKHSIHYSNLPDLFLAFDLLDTKTSSFLSREALSERLKGTKLHQVKDIEVEKPDEQSLLDIVRGRQSIYYEGVVEGVYLRRQKDGKTIDRAKIVRSGFIAGDEHWNRRGVTPNIVMTYR
;
A
#
# COMPACT_ATOMS: atom_id res chain seq x y z
N MET A 1 56.65 28.41 6.68
CA MET A 1 56.84 27.56 5.49
C MET A 1 56.93 28.50 4.30
N ASP A 2 58.05 28.49 3.58
CA ASP A 2 58.28 29.38 2.44
C ASP A 2 57.50 28.88 1.21
N LEU A 3 56.22 29.27 1.13
CA LEU A 3 55.39 29.11 -0.06
C LEU A 3 55.25 30.49 -0.71
N GLU A 4 55.46 30.55 -2.02
CA GLU A 4 55.26 31.77 -2.80
C GLU A 4 54.50 31.43 -4.10
N ILE A 5 53.61 32.33 -4.49
CA ILE A 5 52.98 32.32 -5.82
C ILE A 5 53.71 33.34 -6.66
N VAL A 6 54.25 32.90 -7.79
CA VAL A 6 55.05 33.74 -8.68
C VAL A 6 54.69 33.51 -10.14
N LYS A 7 55.05 34.48 -10.98
CA LYS A 7 54.97 34.34 -12.43
C LYS A 7 56.22 33.63 -12.94
N SER A 8 56.04 32.53 -13.67
CA SER A 8 57.13 31.73 -14.25
C SER A 8 56.73 31.19 -15.62
N LEU A 9 57.57 31.43 -16.65
CA LEU A 9 57.35 30.98 -18.03
C LEU A 9 55.97 31.34 -18.64
N GLY A 10 55.39 32.44 -18.18
CA GLY A 10 54.06 32.89 -18.61
C GLY A 10 52.90 32.19 -17.90
N CYS A 11 53.15 31.40 -16.86
CA CYS A 11 52.15 30.83 -15.95
C CYS A 11 52.23 31.51 -14.58
N ILE A 12 51.16 31.39 -13.78
CA ILE A 12 51.20 31.64 -12.34
C ILE A 12 51.37 30.31 -11.63
N VAL A 13 52.42 30.18 -10.83
CA VAL A 13 52.81 28.91 -10.20
C VAL A 13 53.03 29.08 -8.70
N LEU A 14 52.61 28.09 -7.93
CA LEU A 14 52.97 27.95 -6.52
C LEU A 14 54.28 27.16 -6.44
N ARG A 15 55.27 27.69 -5.74
CA ARG A 15 56.54 27.01 -5.46
C ARG A 15 56.97 27.26 -4.02
N GLY A 16 57.93 26.47 -3.54
CA GLY A 16 58.41 26.56 -2.17
C GLY A 16 58.98 25.26 -1.65
N ASN A 17 59.55 25.29 -0.44
CA ASN A 17 60.17 24.12 0.18
C ASN A 17 59.18 22.96 0.35
N CYS A 18 57.94 23.25 0.75
CA CYS A 18 56.86 22.28 0.87
C CYS A 18 56.60 21.51 -0.45
N ILE A 19 56.58 22.21 -1.59
CA ILE A 19 56.34 21.58 -2.90
C ILE A 19 57.52 20.66 -3.28
N HIS A 20 58.74 21.05 -2.93
CA HIS A 20 59.93 20.23 -3.16
C HIS A 20 59.95 19.00 -2.25
N GLU A 21 59.50 19.11 -1.00
CA GLU A 21 59.38 17.99 -0.06
C GLU A 21 58.31 16.98 -0.51
N ILE A 22 57.16 17.46 -1.01
CA ILE A 22 56.13 16.61 -1.60
C ILE A 22 56.72 15.79 -2.76
N ALA A 23 57.39 16.45 -3.70
CA ALA A 23 57.99 15.77 -4.84
C ALA A 23 59.13 14.80 -4.45
N LYS A 24 59.93 15.13 -3.44
CA LYS A 24 61.05 14.28 -2.97
C LYS A 24 60.60 13.08 -2.13
N SER A 25 59.52 13.22 -1.36
CA SER A 25 58.98 12.15 -0.51
C SER A 25 58.22 11.09 -1.30
N SER A 26 57.99 11.33 -2.58
CA SER A 26 57.24 10.44 -3.46
C SER A 26 58.15 9.37 -4.08
N PRO A 27 57.74 8.09 -4.10
CA PRO A 27 58.51 7.03 -4.73
C PRO A 27 58.51 7.26 -6.25
N SER A 28 59.54 7.93 -6.78
CA SER A 28 59.58 8.25 -8.21
C SER A 28 59.77 6.99 -9.05
N SER A 29 58.89 6.75 -10.00
CA SER A 29 59.03 5.72 -11.05
C SER A 29 59.99 6.12 -12.18
N SER A 30 60.43 7.39 -12.22
CA SER A 30 61.30 7.93 -13.28
C SER A 30 62.74 8.20 -12.77
N PRO A 31 63.78 7.70 -13.45
CA PRO A 31 65.19 7.96 -13.10
C PRO A 31 65.66 9.39 -13.43
N GLN A 32 64.88 10.19 -14.17
CA GLN A 32 65.22 11.56 -14.55
C GLN A 32 64.25 12.57 -13.93
N LYS A 33 64.81 13.60 -13.28
CA LYS A 33 64.09 14.72 -12.65
C LYS A 33 63.60 15.75 -13.69
N PRO A 34 62.55 16.53 -13.39
CA PRO A 34 62.11 17.61 -14.27
C PRO A 34 63.19 18.67 -14.49
N LYS A 35 63.17 19.31 -15.66
CA LYS A 35 64.12 20.37 -16.04
C LYS A 35 63.92 21.68 -15.27
N LEU A 36 62.76 21.86 -14.64
CA LEU A 36 62.37 23.03 -13.87
C LEU A 36 62.21 22.67 -12.39
N PRO A 37 62.34 23.64 -11.47
CA PRO A 37 61.97 23.44 -10.07
C PRO A 37 60.53 22.93 -9.95
N TYR A 38 60.30 22.10 -8.92
CA TYR A 38 58.96 21.59 -8.65
C TYR A 38 58.02 22.75 -8.33
N HIS A 39 56.89 22.78 -9.02
CA HIS A 39 55.89 23.82 -8.90
C HIS A 39 54.51 23.25 -9.19
N VAL A 40 53.49 23.97 -8.76
CA VAL A 40 52.08 23.70 -9.06
C VAL A 40 51.56 24.82 -9.94
N THR A 41 51.06 24.51 -11.12
CA THR A 41 50.51 25.53 -12.03
C THR A 41 49.11 25.94 -11.59
N VAL A 42 48.98 27.15 -11.04
CA VAL A 42 47.72 27.74 -10.56
C VAL A 42 46.92 28.33 -11.73
N ILE A 43 47.59 29.10 -12.58
CA ILE A 43 47.01 29.66 -13.82
C ILE A 43 47.97 29.37 -14.96
N THR A 44 47.45 28.76 -16.02
CA THR A 44 48.21 28.38 -17.21
C THR A 44 48.46 29.59 -18.12
N LYS A 45 49.49 29.49 -18.96
CA LYS A 45 49.77 30.50 -19.98
C LYS A 45 48.59 30.74 -20.93
N ALA A 46 47.87 29.69 -21.30
CA ALA A 46 46.69 29.79 -22.15
C ALA A 46 45.57 30.59 -21.45
N GLU A 47 45.32 30.35 -20.17
CA GLU A 47 44.31 31.09 -19.41
C GLU A 47 44.65 32.57 -19.29
N ILE A 48 45.90 32.92 -19.00
CA ILE A 48 46.35 34.33 -18.92
C ILE A 48 46.22 35.05 -20.28
N GLN A 49 46.41 34.34 -21.39
CA GLN A 49 46.23 34.93 -22.73
C GLN A 49 44.77 35.34 -23.00
N HIS A 50 43.79 34.71 -22.34
CA HIS A 50 42.37 35.04 -22.48
C HIS A 50 41.90 36.13 -21.50
N PHE A 51 42.79 36.63 -20.62
CA PHE A 51 42.47 37.75 -19.74
C PHE A 51 42.50 39.08 -20.50
N ASP A 52 41.56 39.96 -20.17
CA ASP A 52 41.63 41.37 -20.52
C ASP A 52 42.76 42.07 -19.73
N ASP A 53 43.06 43.32 -20.10
CA ASP A 53 44.17 44.05 -19.49
C ASP A 53 43.89 44.44 -18.03
N GLU A 54 42.61 44.55 -17.64
CA GLU A 54 42.17 44.75 -16.26
C GLU A 54 42.52 43.55 -15.39
N ARG A 55 42.11 42.32 -15.77
CA ARG A 55 42.46 41.09 -15.05
C ARG A 55 43.95 40.82 -15.00
N LYS A 56 44.70 41.14 -16.06
CA LYS A 56 46.17 41.03 -16.02
C LYS A 56 46.77 41.95 -14.96
N THR A 57 46.21 43.15 -14.79
CA THR A 57 46.63 44.10 -13.76
C THR A 57 46.27 43.61 -12.36
N GLU A 58 45.07 43.05 -12.18
CA GLU A 58 44.64 42.42 -10.91
C GLU A 58 45.56 41.26 -10.51
N VAL A 59 45.98 40.42 -11.47
CA VAL A 59 46.93 39.33 -11.21
C VAL A 59 48.28 39.88 -10.76
N GLU A 60 48.82 40.91 -11.42
CA GLU A 60 50.08 41.55 -11.02
C GLU A 60 49.98 42.17 -9.62
N GLN A 61 48.85 42.80 -9.29
CA GLN A 61 48.59 43.33 -7.95
C GLN A 61 48.55 42.23 -6.88
N PHE A 62 47.81 41.15 -7.13
CA PHE A 62 47.72 40.01 -6.22
C PHE A 62 49.09 39.37 -5.94
N LEU A 63 49.95 39.27 -6.95
CA LEU A 63 51.32 38.75 -6.77
C LEU A 63 52.18 39.65 -5.89
N ASN A 64 52.03 40.98 -6.03
CA ASN A 64 52.78 41.95 -5.23
C ASN A 64 52.36 41.95 -3.76
N GLU A 65 51.09 41.66 -3.46
CA GLU A 65 50.54 41.62 -2.10
C GLU A 65 51.06 40.45 -1.25
N SER A 66 51.76 39.47 -1.84
CA SER A 66 52.36 38.32 -1.14
C SER A 66 51.36 37.64 -0.19
N PRO A 67 50.28 37.04 -0.72
CA PRO A 67 49.16 36.53 0.07
C PRO A 67 49.61 35.42 1.04
N SER A 68 48.89 35.29 2.16
CA SER A 68 49.08 34.17 3.08
C SER A 68 48.53 32.88 2.46
N LEU A 69 49.41 31.90 2.24
CA LEU A 69 49.10 30.65 1.53
C LEU A 69 49.01 29.48 2.50
N THR A 70 48.00 28.63 2.32
CA THR A 70 47.96 27.32 2.98
C THR A 70 48.69 26.27 2.14
N PRO A 71 49.45 25.33 2.73
CA PRO A 71 50.10 24.27 1.98
C PRO A 71 49.07 23.32 1.33
N PRO A 72 49.35 22.80 0.12
CA PRO A 72 48.55 21.73 -0.47
C PRO A 72 48.79 20.40 0.27
N VAL A 73 47.79 19.53 0.27
CA VAL A 73 47.90 18.16 0.79
C VAL A 73 48.21 17.20 -0.36
N ASP A 74 49.23 16.38 -0.19
CA ASP A 74 49.65 15.38 -1.18
C ASP A 74 48.83 14.10 -1.02
N LEU A 75 47.97 13.81 -2.01
CA LEU A 75 47.06 12.67 -1.99
C LEU A 75 47.74 11.37 -2.45
N GLY A 76 48.82 11.46 -3.22
CA GLY A 76 49.50 10.30 -3.78
C GLY A 76 50.02 10.51 -5.19
N VAL A 77 50.58 9.43 -5.74
CA VAL A 77 51.25 9.44 -7.04
C VAL A 77 50.35 8.83 -8.12
N GLY A 78 50.14 9.58 -9.19
CA GLY A 78 49.53 9.11 -10.43
C GLY A 78 50.58 8.85 -11.51
N THR A 79 50.32 7.85 -12.35
CA THR A 79 51.15 7.55 -13.52
C THR A 79 50.27 7.27 -14.74
N GLN A 80 50.54 7.96 -15.84
CA GLN A 80 49.86 7.73 -17.11
C GLN A 80 50.86 7.80 -18.26
N GLY A 81 51.15 6.65 -18.86
CA GLY A 81 52.22 6.52 -19.85
C GLY A 81 53.60 6.85 -19.25
N SER A 82 54.31 7.82 -19.84
CA SER A 82 55.61 8.30 -19.36
C SER A 82 55.53 9.47 -18.37
N VAL A 83 54.33 9.91 -18.01
CA VAL A 83 54.12 11.06 -17.11
C VAL A 83 53.79 10.56 -15.71
N ALA A 84 54.59 10.99 -14.74
CA ALA A 84 54.37 10.72 -13.31
C ALA A 84 54.15 12.04 -12.58
N PHE A 85 53.21 12.09 -11.65
CA PHE A 85 52.85 13.31 -10.94
C PHE A 85 52.27 13.01 -9.54
N ASN A 86 52.44 13.94 -8.61
CA ASN A 86 51.66 13.97 -7.37
C ASN A 86 50.32 14.66 -7.62
N VAL A 87 49.23 14.06 -7.15
CA VAL A 87 47.91 14.71 -7.12
C VAL A 87 47.77 15.45 -5.80
N LEU A 88 47.37 16.72 -5.87
CA LEU A 88 47.28 17.61 -4.72
C LEU A 88 45.85 18.06 -4.43
N PHE A 89 45.48 18.04 -3.15
CA PHE A 89 44.29 18.72 -2.66
C PHE A 89 44.63 20.12 -2.16
N TRP A 90 44.08 21.15 -2.82
CA TRP A 90 44.38 22.53 -2.46
C TRP A 90 43.19 23.50 -2.69
N PRO A 91 42.22 23.55 -1.76
CA PRO A 91 41.06 24.44 -1.86
C PRO A 91 41.41 25.93 -1.95
N HIS A 92 42.54 26.32 -1.36
CA HIS A 92 43.02 27.70 -1.44
C HIS A 92 43.40 28.08 -2.88
N GLY A 93 43.99 27.15 -3.64
CA GLY A 93 44.25 27.36 -5.07
C GLY A 93 42.97 27.57 -5.88
N ASP A 94 41.92 26.81 -5.59
CA ASP A 94 40.61 27.00 -6.21
C ASP A 94 40.00 28.37 -5.86
N LYS A 95 40.16 28.85 -4.62
CA LYS A 95 39.75 30.22 -4.23
C LYS A 95 40.49 31.28 -5.03
N ILE A 96 41.80 31.11 -5.23
CA ILE A 96 42.61 32.04 -6.04
C ILE A 96 42.13 32.05 -7.49
N ARG A 97 41.86 30.89 -8.09
CA ARG A 97 41.32 30.80 -9.45
C ARG A 97 39.95 31.49 -9.56
N ALA A 98 39.09 31.32 -8.56
CA ALA A 98 37.78 31.95 -8.52
C ALA A 98 37.85 33.49 -8.45
N LEU A 99 38.86 34.07 -7.78
CA LEU A 99 39.07 35.54 -7.77
C LEU A 99 39.22 36.11 -9.18
N PHE A 100 39.82 35.34 -10.10
CA PHE A 100 40.04 35.76 -11.50
C PHE A 100 39.00 35.20 -12.47
N GLY A 101 37.87 34.68 -11.97
CA GLY A 101 36.79 34.13 -12.80
C GLY A 101 37.17 32.85 -13.56
N LEU A 102 38.21 32.13 -13.12
CA LEU A 102 38.62 30.87 -13.73
C LEU A 102 37.86 29.68 -13.13
N PRO A 103 37.60 28.63 -13.92
CA PRO A 103 37.02 27.39 -13.41
C PRO A 103 37.98 26.69 -12.43
N ARG A 104 37.45 25.82 -11.56
CA ARG A 104 38.28 24.99 -10.66
C ARG A 104 39.22 24.07 -11.46
N LYS A 105 40.32 23.66 -10.85
CA LYS A 105 41.34 22.83 -11.51
C LYS A 105 41.95 21.82 -10.54
N ASP A 106 42.25 20.62 -11.02
CA ASP A 106 43.03 19.65 -10.26
C ASP A 106 44.52 20.04 -10.23
N PHE A 107 45.04 20.21 -9.02
CA PHE A 107 46.41 20.61 -8.79
C PHE A 107 47.33 19.39 -8.74
N HIS A 108 48.51 19.52 -9.33
CA HIS A 108 49.48 18.45 -9.37
C HIS A 108 50.91 18.99 -9.37
N VAL A 109 51.87 18.12 -9.02
CA VAL A 109 53.31 18.35 -9.19
C VAL A 109 53.85 17.29 -10.12
N THR A 110 54.34 17.71 -11.29
CA THR A 110 54.93 16.77 -12.26
C THR A 110 56.29 16.27 -11.76
N LEU A 111 56.45 14.95 -11.73
CA LEU A 111 57.67 14.25 -11.32
C LEU A 111 58.52 13.80 -12.52
N SER A 112 57.94 13.69 -13.72
CA SER A 112 58.62 13.28 -14.94
C SER A 112 59.27 14.45 -15.71
N PRO A 113 60.24 14.20 -16.61
CA PRO A 113 60.90 15.24 -17.43
C PRO A 113 59.98 15.95 -18.41
N THR A 114 58.96 15.23 -18.89
CA THR A 114 57.95 15.73 -19.82
C THR A 114 56.62 15.83 -19.10
N ASP A 115 55.96 16.98 -19.23
CA ASP A 115 54.60 17.19 -18.77
C ASP A 115 53.64 17.11 -19.96
N ASN A 116 52.49 16.48 -19.77
CA ASN A 116 51.39 16.49 -20.73
C ASN A 116 50.18 17.15 -20.05
N HIS A 117 49.62 18.21 -20.64
CA HIS A 117 48.47 18.90 -20.05
C HIS A 117 47.11 18.29 -20.44
N ASP A 118 47.09 17.34 -21.40
CA ASP A 118 45.88 16.73 -21.94
C ASP A 118 45.51 15.40 -21.27
N ILE A 119 46.26 15.00 -20.23
CA ILE A 119 46.00 13.78 -19.46
C ILE A 119 45.26 14.09 -18.15
N ASP A 120 44.47 13.13 -17.67
CA ASP A 120 43.78 13.26 -16.39
C ASP A 120 44.82 13.20 -15.25
N LYS A 121 44.89 14.28 -14.47
CA LYS A 121 45.77 14.40 -13.30
C LYS A 121 44.99 14.65 -12.01
N GLY A 122 43.69 14.35 -12.04
CA GLY A 122 42.81 14.39 -10.88
C GLY A 122 42.97 13.15 -10.00
N VAL A 123 42.11 13.06 -8.98
CA VAL A 123 42.13 11.99 -7.97
C VAL A 123 41.96 10.59 -8.58
N THR A 124 41.23 10.50 -9.70
CA THR A 124 41.01 9.27 -10.48
C THR A 124 42.30 8.69 -11.08
N ALA A 125 43.36 9.49 -11.21
CA ALA A 125 44.63 9.04 -11.75
C ALA A 125 45.63 8.54 -10.68
N ILE A 126 45.25 8.55 -9.39
CA ILE A 126 46.11 8.10 -8.30
C ILE A 126 46.30 6.58 -8.38
N SER A 127 47.54 6.17 -8.59
CA SER A 127 47.95 4.75 -8.60
C SER A 127 48.45 4.27 -7.24
N ARG A 128 48.89 5.18 -6.38
CA ARG A 128 49.39 4.89 -5.03
C ARG A 128 49.08 6.05 -4.09
N CYS A 129 48.12 5.83 -3.17
CA CYS A 129 47.77 6.80 -2.15
C CYS A 129 48.92 7.02 -1.17
N LYS A 130 49.02 8.24 -0.64
CA LYS A 130 49.91 8.58 0.47
C LYS A 130 49.16 8.42 1.78
N ALA A 131 49.83 7.92 2.83
CA ALA A 131 49.26 7.91 4.17
C ALA A 131 49.04 9.35 4.65
N LEU A 132 47.79 9.69 4.98
CA LEU A 132 47.38 11.01 5.44
C LEU A 132 47.22 11.03 6.98
N THR A 133 47.49 12.17 7.61
CA THR A 133 47.19 12.34 9.06
C THR A 133 45.71 12.59 9.29
N VAL A 134 45.24 12.44 10.55
CA VAL A 134 43.86 12.77 10.97
C VAL A 134 43.48 14.18 10.53
N GLU A 135 44.35 15.14 10.79
CA GLU A 135 44.09 16.56 10.52
C GLU A 135 43.99 16.81 9.02
N GLN A 136 44.80 16.12 8.21
CA GLN A 136 44.76 16.20 6.76
C GLN A 136 43.47 15.60 6.19
N LEU A 137 43.06 14.41 6.67
CA LEU A 137 41.81 13.77 6.28
C LEU A 137 40.60 14.62 6.67
N ASP A 138 40.59 15.15 7.90
CA ASP A 138 39.50 16.00 8.38
C ASP A 138 39.41 17.30 7.56
N GLN A 139 40.55 17.92 7.25
CA GLN A 139 40.62 19.09 6.39
C GLN A 139 40.13 18.78 4.97
N ILE A 140 40.54 17.66 4.37
CA ILE A 140 40.09 17.24 3.03
C ILE A 140 38.58 17.07 3.02
N ILE A 141 38.05 16.22 3.92
CA ILE A 141 36.64 15.87 3.88
C ILE A 141 35.78 17.08 4.29
N SER A 142 36.18 17.90 5.26
CA SER A 142 35.43 19.11 5.66
C SER A 142 35.29 20.12 4.52
N ASN A 143 36.39 20.41 3.82
CA ASN A 143 36.36 21.36 2.70
C ASN A 143 35.61 20.79 1.50
N CYS A 144 35.77 19.51 1.19
CA CYS A 144 35.03 18.87 0.10
C CYS A 144 33.52 18.80 0.36
N PHE A 145 33.09 18.49 1.59
CA PHE A 145 31.66 18.41 1.95
C PHE A 145 30.97 19.78 1.81
N THR A 146 31.66 20.86 2.15
CA THR A 146 31.16 22.24 2.02
C THR A 146 31.06 22.68 0.55
N LEU A 147 31.84 22.05 -0.34
CA LEU A 147 32.01 22.45 -1.75
C LEU A 147 31.27 21.56 -2.75
N ALA A 148 30.68 20.45 -2.30
CA ALA A 148 29.98 19.46 -3.11
C ALA A 148 28.50 19.83 -3.32
N THR A 149 28.23 20.73 -4.26
CA THR A 149 26.87 21.07 -4.73
C THR A 149 26.76 20.80 -6.24
N GLY A 150 26.78 19.52 -6.64
CA GLY A 150 26.53 19.16 -8.05
C GLY A 150 26.45 17.64 -8.30
N PRO A 151 25.65 17.15 -9.28
CA PRO A 151 25.29 15.73 -9.41
C PRO A 151 26.30 14.85 -10.17
N SER A 152 27.45 15.36 -10.63
CA SER A 152 28.35 14.62 -11.53
C SER A 152 29.84 14.90 -11.28
N ASP A 153 30.29 14.77 -10.04
CA ASP A 153 31.67 15.15 -9.68
C ASP A 153 32.53 13.92 -9.37
N THR A 154 33.64 13.75 -10.09
CA THR A 154 34.73 12.79 -9.80
C THR A 154 35.24 12.93 -8.36
N ARG A 155 35.01 14.09 -7.72
CA ARG A 155 35.29 14.34 -6.30
C ARG A 155 34.39 13.57 -5.33
N LYS A 156 33.19 13.15 -5.73
CA LYS A 156 32.32 12.33 -4.85
C LYS A 156 32.96 10.97 -4.58
N HIS A 157 33.50 10.34 -5.63
CA HIS A 157 34.25 9.10 -5.49
C HIS A 157 35.53 9.27 -4.66
N ALA A 158 36.27 10.37 -4.87
CA ALA A 158 37.41 10.71 -4.02
C ALA A 158 37.03 10.87 -2.54
N LEU A 159 35.91 11.56 -2.27
CA LEU A 159 35.37 11.75 -0.93
C LEU A 159 35.00 10.42 -0.27
N GLU A 160 34.39 9.50 -1.02
CA GLU A 160 34.06 8.15 -0.54
C GLU A 160 35.33 7.36 -0.18
N VAL A 161 36.33 7.37 -1.06
CA VAL A 161 37.62 6.70 -0.82
C VAL A 161 38.31 7.26 0.43
N PHE A 162 38.40 8.59 0.56
CA PHE A 162 39.02 9.22 1.74
C PHE A 162 38.20 9.00 3.01
N ALA A 163 36.87 8.97 2.93
CA ALA A 163 36.02 8.69 4.09
C ALA A 163 36.21 7.24 4.57
N ILE A 164 36.32 6.28 3.65
CA ILE A 164 36.60 4.88 3.96
C ILE A 164 38.00 4.73 4.56
N GLU A 165 39.03 5.31 3.94
CA GLU A 165 40.41 5.26 4.46
C GLU A 165 40.51 5.93 5.85
N TYR A 166 39.76 7.02 6.07
CA TYR A 166 39.68 7.67 7.36
C TYR A 166 39.03 6.78 8.42
N LEU A 167 37.96 6.07 8.06
CA LEU A 167 37.30 5.11 8.94
C LEU A 167 38.19 3.89 9.23
N GLU A 168 38.89 3.34 8.24
CA GLU A 168 39.83 2.22 8.42
C GLU A 168 40.98 2.59 9.36
N SER A 169 41.48 3.82 9.25
CA SER A 169 42.55 4.33 10.10
C SER A 169 42.07 4.65 11.52
N TYR A 170 40.80 5.07 11.67
CA TYR A 170 40.21 5.52 12.92
C TYR A 170 38.77 5.00 13.09
N PRO A 171 38.58 3.69 13.34
CA PRO A 171 37.27 3.02 13.29
C PRO A 171 36.27 3.53 14.34
N ASN A 172 36.75 4.14 15.43
CA ASN A 172 35.92 4.72 16.49
C ASN A 172 35.80 6.25 16.40
N SER A 173 36.32 6.87 15.34
CA SER A 173 36.18 8.32 15.14
C SER A 173 34.75 8.63 14.71
N ILE A 174 33.99 9.32 15.56
CA ILE A 174 32.62 9.76 15.27
C ILE A 174 32.59 10.58 13.97
N ALA A 175 33.60 11.43 13.75
CA ALA A 175 33.73 12.21 12.53
C ALA A 175 33.91 11.32 11.29
N ALA A 176 34.75 10.28 11.36
CA ALA A 176 34.96 9.35 10.25
C ALA A 176 33.67 8.56 9.94
N ILE A 177 33.02 8.03 10.97
CA ILE A 177 31.76 7.29 10.85
C ILE A 177 30.68 8.14 10.19
N LEU A 178 30.48 9.38 10.68
CA LEU A 178 29.47 10.27 10.12
C LEU A 178 29.81 10.69 8.68
N ARG A 179 31.08 10.89 8.34
CA ARG A 179 31.49 11.22 6.97
C ARG A 179 31.17 10.09 5.99
N VAL A 180 31.45 8.84 6.37
CA VAL A 180 31.06 7.65 5.57
C VAL A 180 29.53 7.52 5.51
N ALA A 181 28.83 7.69 6.64
CA ALA A 181 27.38 7.55 6.73
C ALA A 181 26.64 8.49 5.75
N HIS A 182 27.07 9.74 5.65
CA HIS A 182 26.48 10.70 4.71
C HIS A 182 26.93 10.52 3.25
N GLY A 183 28.01 9.77 3.01
CA GLY A 183 28.49 9.44 1.67
C GLY A 183 27.64 8.37 0.97
N TYR A 184 26.93 7.53 1.74
CA TYR A 184 26.12 6.45 1.20
C TYR A 184 24.95 6.93 0.33
N GLU A 185 24.77 6.25 -0.80
CA GLU A 185 23.70 6.56 -1.75
C GLU A 185 22.36 5.92 -1.36
N MET A 186 21.31 6.72 -1.36
CA MET A 186 19.94 6.25 -1.12
C MET A 186 19.21 6.01 -2.45
N PRO A 187 18.41 4.93 -2.60
CA PRO A 187 18.04 3.95 -1.57
C PRO A 187 19.03 2.78 -1.36
N GLN A 188 20.02 2.59 -2.24
CA GLN A 188 20.78 1.35 -2.36
C GLN A 188 21.60 0.99 -1.10
N GLN A 189 22.11 1.99 -0.38
CA GLN A 189 23.01 1.81 0.76
C GLN A 189 22.38 2.25 2.08
N ALA A 190 21.04 2.31 2.12
CA ALA A 190 20.29 2.74 3.30
C ALA A 190 20.61 1.90 4.55
N LYS A 191 20.80 0.59 4.39
CA LYS A 191 21.16 -0.32 5.48
C LYS A 191 22.54 -0.01 6.06
N GLN A 192 23.53 0.24 5.21
CA GLN A 192 24.89 0.58 5.63
C GLN A 192 24.91 1.92 6.39
N ALA A 193 24.21 2.94 5.86
CA ALA A 193 24.07 4.23 6.51
C ALA A 193 23.36 4.12 7.87
N MET A 194 22.28 3.34 7.96
CA MET A 194 21.54 3.12 9.21
C MET A 194 22.45 2.57 10.32
N PHE A 195 23.31 1.59 10.00
CA PHE A 195 24.26 1.02 10.95
C PHE A 195 25.31 2.06 11.39
N MET A 196 25.84 2.86 10.46
CA MET A 196 26.81 3.90 10.81
C MET A 196 26.21 5.01 11.69
N PHE A 197 25.00 5.48 11.38
CA PHE A 197 24.32 6.47 12.23
C PHE A 197 24.00 5.91 13.62
N ALA A 198 23.56 4.65 13.71
CA ALA A 198 23.33 3.99 15.00
C ALA A 198 24.62 3.91 15.82
N HIS A 199 25.72 3.51 15.19
CA HIS A 199 27.01 3.40 15.85
C HIS A 199 27.60 4.76 16.26
N ALA A 200 27.41 5.80 15.46
CA ALA A 200 27.80 7.15 15.86
C ALA A 200 27.05 7.60 17.13
N VAL A 201 25.74 7.33 17.23
CA VAL A 201 24.96 7.63 18.45
C VAL A 201 25.45 6.85 19.65
N HIS A 202 25.80 5.58 19.46
CA HIS A 202 26.36 4.70 20.50
C HIS A 202 27.67 5.25 21.08
N LEU A 203 28.54 5.83 20.25
CA LEU A 203 29.82 6.40 20.69
C LEU A 203 29.70 7.83 21.26
N LEU A 204 28.66 8.59 20.89
CA LEU A 204 28.52 9.99 21.29
C LEU A 204 28.32 10.14 22.82
N PRO A 205 29.04 11.07 23.48
CA PRO A 205 28.83 11.36 24.91
C PRO A 205 27.42 11.90 25.20
N ASN A 206 26.94 11.75 26.43
CA ASN A 206 25.61 12.21 26.85
C ASN A 206 25.38 13.74 26.72
N GLY A 207 26.45 14.54 26.65
CA GLY A 207 26.37 16.00 26.50
C GLY A 207 26.08 16.51 25.08
N GLU A 208 26.20 15.67 24.05
CA GLU A 208 26.08 16.07 22.64
C GLU A 208 24.68 15.85 22.06
N SER A 209 23.65 16.36 22.74
CA SER A 209 22.24 16.08 22.40
C SER A 209 21.86 16.47 20.97
N ALA A 210 22.33 17.62 20.46
CA ALA A 210 21.99 18.09 19.12
C ALA A 210 22.52 17.18 18.00
N ILE A 211 23.74 16.64 18.14
CA ILE A 211 24.33 15.73 17.16
C ILE A 211 23.64 14.37 17.23
N LYS A 212 23.37 13.87 18.44
CA LYS A 212 22.59 12.63 18.63
C LYS A 212 21.22 12.72 17.96
N THR A 213 20.47 13.81 18.16
CA THR A 213 19.16 14.01 17.52
C THR A 213 19.26 13.95 16.00
N ARG A 214 20.23 14.66 15.40
CA ARG A 214 20.42 14.65 13.93
C ARG A 214 20.79 13.27 13.39
N CYS A 215 21.62 12.52 14.10
CA CYS A 215 21.98 11.16 13.69
C CYS A 215 20.77 10.22 13.76
N ILE A 216 19.93 10.38 14.78
CA ILE A 216 18.69 9.60 14.92
C ILE A 216 17.68 9.97 13.83
N GLU A 217 17.50 11.25 13.52
CA GLU A 217 16.67 11.70 12.39
C GLU A 217 17.14 11.08 11.07
N ALA A 218 18.46 11.06 10.82
CA ALA A 218 19.03 10.43 9.63
C ALA A 218 18.84 8.90 9.62
N LEU A 219 19.02 8.23 10.76
CA LEU A 219 18.76 6.80 10.94
C LEU A 219 17.29 6.46 10.64
N VAL A 220 16.35 7.21 11.24
CA VAL A 220 14.91 7.07 10.99
C VAL A 220 14.60 7.38 9.52
N GLY A 221 15.28 8.35 8.90
CA GLY A 221 15.19 8.63 7.47
C GLY A 221 15.56 7.44 6.59
N CYS A 222 16.58 6.66 6.97
CA CYS A 222 16.98 5.44 6.26
C CYS A 222 15.87 4.38 6.27
N SER A 223 15.02 4.36 7.30
CA SER A 223 13.93 3.38 7.42
C SER A 223 12.89 3.47 6.28
N ARG A 224 12.87 4.57 5.51
CA ARG A 224 12.03 4.67 4.30
C ARG A 224 12.33 3.58 3.27
N TYR A 225 13.57 3.07 3.27
CA TYR A 225 14.07 2.13 2.27
C TYR A 225 14.37 0.75 2.85
N THR A 226 14.47 0.63 4.18
CA THR A 226 14.85 -0.62 4.85
C THR A 226 14.24 -0.78 6.25
N GLU A 227 14.26 -2.00 6.81
CA GLU A 227 13.73 -2.30 8.14
C GLU A 227 14.64 -1.79 9.28
N PHE A 228 14.06 -1.46 10.45
CA PHE A 228 14.83 -0.97 11.61
C PHE A 228 15.69 -2.04 12.26
N GLY A 229 16.98 -1.74 12.45
CA GLY A 229 17.91 -2.59 13.19
C GLY A 229 18.62 -3.62 12.31
N PRO A 230 19.12 -4.72 12.90
CA PRO A 230 19.92 -5.73 12.19
C PRO A 230 19.07 -6.69 11.36
N PHE A 231 18.06 -6.17 10.66
CA PHE A 231 17.18 -6.93 9.79
C PHE A 231 17.49 -6.62 8.34
N PHE A 232 17.48 -7.65 7.51
CA PHE A 232 17.80 -7.56 6.09
C PHE A 232 16.61 -8.06 5.30
N LEU A 233 16.16 -7.27 4.35
CA LEU A 233 15.15 -7.65 3.38
C LEU A 233 15.78 -8.59 2.34
N ASP A 234 14.96 -9.33 1.61
CA ASP A 234 15.42 -10.29 0.60
C ASP A 234 16.42 -9.69 -0.41
N HIS A 235 16.22 -8.45 -0.83
CA HIS A 235 17.12 -7.74 -1.76
C HIS A 235 18.42 -7.22 -1.10
N GLU A 236 18.51 -7.22 0.23
CA GLU A 236 19.67 -6.78 1.01
C GLU A 236 20.56 -7.96 1.43
N VAL A 237 20.16 -9.21 1.14
CA VAL A 237 20.91 -10.41 1.51
C VAL A 237 22.30 -10.42 0.88
N GLU A 238 22.42 -10.00 -0.39
CA GLU A 238 23.71 -9.98 -1.09
C GLU A 238 24.61 -8.84 -0.58
N ASP A 239 24.02 -7.69 -0.25
CA ASP A 239 24.72 -6.58 0.41
C ASP A 239 25.28 -7.01 1.78
N TRP A 240 24.49 -7.75 2.57
CA TRP A 240 24.95 -8.34 3.83
C TRP A 240 26.16 -9.25 3.66
N LYS A 241 26.16 -10.13 2.65
CA LYS A 241 27.29 -11.04 2.39
C LYS A 241 28.55 -10.27 2.04
N ASN A 242 28.43 -9.27 1.17
CA ASN A 242 29.57 -8.46 0.73
C ASN A 242 30.13 -7.57 1.85
N ASN A 243 29.27 -7.13 2.77
CA ASN A 243 29.61 -6.19 3.83
C ASN A 243 29.49 -6.79 5.24
N ARG A 244 29.68 -8.12 5.38
CA ARG A 244 29.48 -8.85 6.63
C ARG A 244 30.29 -8.29 7.81
N ILE A 245 31.54 -7.88 7.55
CA ILE A 245 32.43 -7.31 8.55
C ILE A 245 31.80 -6.02 9.12
N LEU A 246 31.40 -5.09 8.24
CA LEU A 246 30.75 -3.83 8.62
C LEU A 246 29.53 -4.07 9.51
N TYR A 247 28.61 -4.96 9.12
CA TYR A 247 27.42 -5.23 9.92
C TYR A 247 27.73 -5.89 11.26
N SER A 248 28.74 -6.77 11.31
CA SER A 248 29.17 -7.37 12.57
C SER A 248 29.86 -6.37 13.50
N THR A 249 30.63 -5.42 12.95
CA THR A 249 31.35 -4.41 13.74
C THR A 249 30.41 -3.37 14.33
N TYR A 250 29.39 -2.94 13.58
CA TYR A 250 28.54 -1.82 13.97
C TYR A 250 27.15 -2.24 14.48
N GLY A 251 26.79 -3.53 14.35
CA GLY A 251 25.46 -4.05 14.71
C GLY A 251 25.12 -3.97 16.20
N ASP A 252 26.12 -4.03 17.07
CA ASP A 252 25.94 -3.96 18.53
C ASP A 252 25.31 -2.62 18.97
N ALA A 253 25.41 -1.57 18.16
CA ALA A 253 24.75 -0.29 18.40
C ALA A 253 23.22 -0.45 18.53
N PHE A 254 22.62 -1.43 17.87
CA PHE A 254 21.18 -1.71 18.01
C PHE A 254 20.82 -2.51 19.26
N GLN A 255 21.81 -2.98 20.05
CA GLN A 255 21.60 -3.55 21.37
C GLN A 255 21.67 -2.48 22.48
N ASP A 256 22.18 -1.29 22.18
CA ASP A 256 22.24 -0.17 23.11
C ASP A 256 20.83 0.36 23.45
N PRO A 257 20.41 0.31 24.74
CA PRO A 257 19.13 0.85 25.19
C PRO A 257 18.94 2.34 24.87
N GLN A 258 20.02 3.14 24.90
CA GLN A 258 19.97 4.57 24.60
C GLN A 258 19.60 4.80 23.13
N VAL A 259 20.23 4.06 22.21
CA VAL A 259 19.92 4.14 20.78
C VAL A 259 18.46 3.75 20.53
N ARG A 260 18.00 2.63 21.09
CA ARG A 260 16.60 2.18 20.97
C ARG A 260 15.60 3.20 21.50
N CYS A 261 15.88 3.78 22.66
CA CYS A 261 15.04 4.78 23.30
C CYS A 261 14.93 6.05 22.43
N LEU A 262 16.05 6.55 21.91
CA LEU A 262 16.07 7.73 21.05
C LEU A 262 15.35 7.49 19.71
N VAL A 263 15.52 6.32 19.10
CA VAL A 263 14.76 5.96 17.87
C VAL A 263 13.26 5.96 18.15
N LYS A 264 12.83 5.34 19.26
CA LYS A 264 11.42 5.34 19.66
C LYS A 264 10.88 6.76 19.84
N GLY A 265 11.55 7.58 20.65
CA GLY A 265 11.13 8.96 20.89
C GLY A 265 11.04 9.81 19.62
N ASN A 266 11.99 9.66 18.69
CA ASN A 266 11.98 10.39 17.41
C ASN A 266 10.83 9.93 16.49
N VAL A 267 10.53 8.64 16.44
CA VAL A 267 9.39 8.11 15.69
C VAL A 267 8.07 8.61 16.28
N SER A 268 7.93 8.60 17.61
CA SER A 268 6.76 9.13 18.30
C SER A 268 6.54 10.62 18.00
N SER A 269 7.60 11.45 18.07
CA SER A 269 7.50 12.88 17.79
C SER A 269 7.21 13.18 16.32
N SER A 270 7.82 12.44 15.39
CA SER A 270 7.61 12.64 13.95
C SER A 270 6.20 12.24 13.49
N MET A 271 5.54 11.34 14.21
CA MET A 271 4.18 10.87 13.92
C MET A 271 3.08 11.75 14.56
N ALA A 272 3.43 12.68 15.46
CA ALA A 272 2.49 13.64 16.04
C ALA A 272 2.09 14.76 15.07
N ASP A 273 2.95 15.07 14.08
CA ASP A 273 2.66 16.02 13.01
C ASP A 273 1.81 15.35 11.90
N THR A 274 0.49 15.50 12.01
CA THR A 274 -0.53 14.79 11.22
C THR A 274 -0.53 15.05 9.71
N ASP A 275 0.27 16.00 9.20
CA ASP A 275 0.40 16.31 7.77
C ASP A 275 1.50 15.49 7.05
N SER A 276 2.37 14.78 7.79
CA SER A 276 3.43 13.96 7.20
C SER A 276 3.00 12.50 7.09
N ALA A 277 2.13 12.21 6.13
CA ALA A 277 1.86 10.83 5.76
C ALA A 277 3.17 10.17 5.26
N LEU A 278 3.63 9.16 6.03
CA LEU A 278 4.58 8.08 5.67
C LEU A 278 6.09 8.32 5.91
N VAL A 279 6.60 7.82 7.05
CA VAL A 279 8.03 7.53 7.27
C VAL A 279 8.23 6.17 7.93
N LEU A 280 7.52 5.16 7.44
CA LEU A 280 7.82 3.76 7.71
C LEU A 280 7.77 3.03 6.36
N PRO A 281 8.65 2.06 6.10
CA PRO A 281 8.87 1.54 4.77
C PRO A 281 7.59 0.98 4.17
N SER A 282 7.12 1.56 3.05
CA SER A 282 6.15 0.96 2.14
C SER A 282 6.82 -0.17 1.36
N VAL A 283 7.33 -1.19 2.04
CA VAL A 283 7.96 -2.33 1.38
C VAL A 283 6.90 -3.42 1.23
N ALA A 284 6.70 -3.85 -0.02
CA ALA A 284 5.69 -4.82 -0.44
C ALA A 284 5.58 -6.01 0.54
N SER A 285 4.35 -6.40 0.90
CA SER A 285 4.05 -7.36 1.97
C SER A 285 4.65 -8.76 1.82
N ASN A 286 5.37 -9.07 0.75
CA ASN A 286 5.84 -10.43 0.45
C ASN A 286 7.36 -10.63 0.57
N GLN A 287 8.11 -9.62 1.05
CA GLN A 287 9.54 -9.80 1.26
C GLN A 287 9.82 -10.55 2.56
N ASP A 288 10.71 -11.54 2.47
CA ASP A 288 11.24 -12.21 3.63
C ASP A 288 12.20 -11.28 4.40
N VAL A 289 12.21 -11.44 5.72
CA VAL A 289 13.08 -10.68 6.62
C VAL A 289 14.08 -11.66 7.23
N PHE A 290 15.34 -11.29 7.19
CA PHE A 290 16.46 -12.05 7.69
C PHE A 290 17.14 -11.30 8.83
N THR A 291 17.74 -12.01 9.77
CA THR A 291 18.56 -11.43 10.85
C THR A 291 19.80 -12.28 11.07
N PRO A 292 20.97 -11.69 11.39
CA PRO A 292 22.17 -12.44 11.71
C PRO A 292 21.97 -13.31 12.96
N MET A 293 22.21 -14.61 12.83
CA MET A 293 22.24 -15.56 13.93
C MET A 293 23.42 -16.52 13.74
N ARG A 294 24.29 -16.64 14.76
CA ARG A 294 25.47 -17.53 14.74
C ARG A 294 26.37 -17.36 13.50
N GLY A 295 26.46 -16.14 12.98
CA GLY A 295 27.30 -15.81 11.82
C GLY A 295 26.65 -16.08 10.46
N GLU A 296 25.39 -16.50 10.39
CA GLU A 296 24.64 -16.65 9.15
C GLU A 296 23.34 -15.85 9.19
N LEU A 297 22.68 -15.67 8.05
CA LEU A 297 21.36 -15.05 8.00
C LEU A 297 20.28 -16.07 8.31
N TYR A 298 19.52 -15.83 9.37
CA TYR A 298 18.35 -16.60 9.75
C TYR A 298 17.08 -15.92 9.22
N ARG A 299 16.28 -16.68 8.47
CA ARG A 299 15.00 -16.20 7.92
C ARG A 299 13.92 -16.22 8.99
N LEU A 300 13.34 -15.07 9.32
CA LEU A 300 12.22 -14.96 10.24
C LEU A 300 10.92 -15.52 9.62
N PRO A 301 9.91 -15.85 10.45
CA PRO A 301 8.58 -16.20 9.97
C PRO A 301 7.95 -15.07 9.15
N ARG A 302 7.02 -15.46 8.28
CA ARG A 302 6.45 -14.56 7.27
C ARG A 302 5.83 -13.33 7.90
N PHE A 303 5.86 -12.24 7.13
CA PHE A 303 5.27 -10.97 7.50
C PHE A 303 5.79 -10.44 8.84
N PHE A 304 7.03 -10.68 9.24
CA PHE A 304 7.62 -9.96 10.37
C PHE A 304 7.76 -8.47 10.02
N ARG A 305 7.28 -7.58 10.90
CA ARG A 305 7.53 -6.13 10.85
C ARG A 305 7.51 -5.52 12.24
N TRP A 306 8.32 -4.49 12.44
CA TRP A 306 8.09 -3.53 13.52
C TRP A 306 6.87 -2.67 13.19
N LEU A 307 5.85 -2.72 14.05
CA LEU A 307 4.75 -1.77 14.02
C LEU A 307 5.12 -0.49 14.75
N ALA A 308 5.75 -0.65 15.91
CA ALA A 308 6.45 0.39 16.66
C ALA A 308 7.89 -0.10 16.88
N PRO A 309 8.92 0.55 16.29
CA PRO A 309 10.31 0.09 16.35
C PRO A 309 10.77 -0.19 17.77
N PHE A 310 11.40 -1.34 18.00
CA PHE A 310 11.86 -1.79 19.33
C PHE A 310 10.78 -1.81 20.43
N ARG A 311 9.49 -1.87 20.06
CA ARG A 311 8.37 -1.89 21.01
C ARG A 311 7.32 -2.94 20.68
N LEU A 312 6.79 -2.93 19.47
CA LEU A 312 5.78 -3.89 19.03
C LEU A 312 6.08 -4.38 17.62
N ALA A 313 6.22 -5.69 17.47
CA ALA A 313 6.32 -6.38 16.20
C ALA A 313 5.10 -7.27 15.93
N VAL A 314 4.84 -7.55 14.66
CA VAL A 314 3.73 -8.43 14.21
C VAL A 314 4.27 -9.43 13.19
N MET A 315 3.90 -10.70 13.29
CA MET A 315 4.32 -11.74 12.34
C MET A 315 3.36 -12.95 12.26
N SER A 316 3.64 -13.90 11.35
CA SER A 316 2.97 -15.22 11.34
C SER A 316 3.46 -16.13 12.46
N THR A 317 2.79 -17.25 12.71
CA THR A 317 3.16 -18.20 13.78
C THR A 317 4.65 -18.58 13.76
N PRO A 318 5.37 -18.48 14.90
CA PRO A 318 6.68 -19.10 15.07
C PRO A 318 6.67 -20.59 14.71
N ARG A 319 7.75 -21.06 14.09
CA ARG A 319 7.88 -22.44 13.56
C ARG A 319 8.66 -23.35 14.50
N SER A 320 9.55 -22.79 15.32
CA SER A 320 10.42 -23.56 16.22
C SER A 320 10.88 -22.72 17.42
N GLY A 321 11.51 -23.37 18.40
CA GLY A 321 12.20 -22.67 19.50
C GLY A 321 13.36 -21.78 19.05
N GLU A 322 13.97 -22.04 17.88
CA GLU A 322 14.98 -21.15 17.29
C GLU A 322 14.40 -19.81 16.86
N ASP A 323 13.15 -19.78 16.37
CA ASP A 323 12.45 -18.53 16.10
C ASP A 323 12.32 -17.73 17.41
N ILE A 324 11.98 -18.38 18.53
CA ILE A 324 11.88 -17.72 19.85
C ILE A 324 13.24 -17.18 20.31
N GLN A 325 14.32 -17.97 20.19
CA GLN A 325 15.67 -17.50 20.51
C GLN A 325 16.08 -16.29 19.68
N THR A 326 15.74 -16.29 18.39
CA THR A 326 16.00 -15.18 17.49
C THR A 326 15.24 -13.93 17.95
N LEU A 327 13.97 -14.06 18.33
CA LEU A 327 13.16 -12.94 18.84
C LEU A 327 13.72 -12.39 20.16
N ILE A 328 14.22 -13.24 21.06
CA ILE A 328 14.88 -12.81 22.30
C ILE A 328 16.12 -11.95 22.01
N ALA A 329 16.95 -12.37 21.05
CA ALA A 329 18.13 -11.60 20.64
C ALA A 329 17.77 -10.21 20.06
N LEU A 330 16.50 -10.00 19.71
CA LEU A 330 15.94 -8.74 19.21
C LEU A 330 15.29 -7.90 20.32
N GLY A 331 15.39 -8.32 21.59
CA GLY A 331 14.77 -7.65 22.73
C GLY A 331 13.28 -7.95 22.92
N ILE A 332 12.74 -8.97 22.23
CA ILE A 332 11.33 -9.37 22.39
C ILE A 332 11.21 -10.32 23.59
N THR A 333 10.63 -9.82 24.68
CA THR A 333 10.43 -10.57 25.92
C THR A 333 8.98 -11.02 26.13
N LEU A 334 8.05 -10.56 25.27
CA LEU A 334 6.64 -10.98 25.29
C LEU A 334 6.20 -11.47 23.91
N VAL A 335 5.78 -12.73 23.81
CA VAL A 335 5.13 -13.29 22.61
C VAL A 335 3.65 -13.51 22.90
N VAL A 336 2.77 -12.94 22.06
CA VAL A 336 1.32 -13.03 22.20
C VAL A 336 0.78 -14.00 21.16
N THR A 337 0.28 -15.14 21.63
CA THR A 337 -0.24 -16.24 20.80
C THR A 337 -1.75 -16.15 20.66
N LEU A 338 -2.24 -15.91 19.44
CA LEU A 338 -3.67 -15.76 19.13
C LEU A 338 -4.33 -17.00 18.50
N THR A 339 -3.54 -18.00 18.12
CA THR A 339 -3.99 -19.23 17.45
C THR A 339 -4.68 -20.18 18.43
N GLU A 340 -6.01 -20.11 18.52
CA GLU A 340 -6.81 -21.05 19.34
C GLU A 340 -6.60 -22.50 18.90
N GLU A 341 -6.47 -22.71 17.59
CA GLU A 341 -6.31 -24.02 16.96
C GLU A 341 -4.94 -24.66 17.18
N GLU A 342 -3.88 -23.85 17.27
CA GLU A 342 -2.49 -24.29 17.32
C GLU A 342 -1.69 -23.39 18.28
N PRO A 343 -1.76 -23.63 19.60
CA PRO A 343 -0.93 -22.91 20.57
C PRO A 343 0.55 -23.24 20.41
N LEU A 344 1.43 -22.31 20.76
CA LEU A 344 2.87 -22.56 20.75
C LEU A 344 3.28 -23.51 21.90
N PRO A 345 4.25 -24.42 21.69
CA PRO A 345 4.72 -25.31 22.73
C PRO A 345 5.35 -24.53 23.90
N ALA A 346 5.02 -24.92 25.14
CA ALA A 346 5.46 -24.22 26.34
C ALA A 346 6.97 -24.35 26.55
N GLU A 347 7.56 -25.47 26.13
CA GLU A 347 8.99 -25.78 26.21
C GLU A 347 9.88 -24.78 25.46
N TRP A 348 9.35 -24.04 24.48
CA TRP A 348 10.12 -23.01 23.77
C TRP A 348 10.41 -21.78 24.63
N PHE A 349 9.72 -21.62 25.76
CA PHE A 349 9.80 -20.46 26.65
C PHE A 349 10.42 -20.79 28.01
N ILE A 350 10.61 -22.08 28.34
CA ILE A 350 11.24 -22.53 29.58
C ILE A 350 12.70 -22.07 29.61
N ASP A 351 13.15 -21.56 30.76
CA ASP A 351 14.51 -21.06 30.98
C ASP A 351 14.92 -19.93 30.01
N THR A 352 13.95 -19.20 29.46
CA THR A 352 14.19 -18.02 28.63
C THR A 352 13.64 -16.76 29.29
N PRO A 353 14.19 -15.56 28.97
CA PRO A 353 13.59 -14.29 29.41
C PRO A 353 12.28 -13.95 28.69
N CYS A 354 11.82 -14.78 27.74
CA CYS A 354 10.63 -14.53 26.96
C CYS A 354 9.41 -15.27 27.55
N ARG A 355 8.31 -14.54 27.77
CA ARG A 355 7.03 -15.12 28.20
C ARG A 355 6.04 -15.22 27.05
N ASN A 356 5.23 -16.28 27.05
CA ASN A 356 4.13 -16.47 26.11
C ASN A 356 2.78 -16.10 26.76
N LEU A 357 2.09 -15.11 26.20
CA LEU A 357 0.73 -14.75 26.56
C LEU A 357 -0.26 -15.38 25.57
N PHE A 358 -1.02 -16.37 26.02
CA PHE A 358 -2.01 -17.05 25.19
C PHE A 358 -3.39 -16.37 25.28
N LEU A 359 -3.84 -15.78 24.17
CA LEU A 359 -5.14 -15.13 24.02
C LEU A 359 -5.88 -15.77 22.83
N PRO A 360 -6.54 -16.92 23.02
CA PRO A 360 -7.09 -17.71 21.92
C PRO A 360 -8.20 -16.95 21.17
N VAL A 361 -8.05 -16.80 19.86
CA VAL A 361 -9.07 -16.24 18.99
C VAL A 361 -9.28 -17.19 17.82
N ARG A 362 -10.52 -17.66 17.60
CA ARG A 362 -10.87 -18.51 16.45
C ARG A 362 -10.46 -17.89 15.12
N ASN A 363 -10.04 -18.74 14.20
CA ASN A 363 -9.70 -18.31 12.85
C ASN A 363 -10.87 -17.53 12.20
N TYR A 364 -10.54 -16.45 11.48
CA TYR A 364 -11.48 -15.49 10.87
C TYR A 364 -12.49 -14.79 11.79
N GLN A 365 -12.38 -14.93 13.11
CA GLN A 365 -13.22 -14.16 14.05
C GLN A 365 -12.49 -12.92 14.57
N ALA A 366 -13.26 -12.05 15.22
CA ALA A 366 -12.75 -10.92 16.00
C ALA A 366 -12.46 -11.35 17.45
N PRO A 367 -11.50 -10.70 18.14
CA PRO A 367 -11.28 -10.91 19.56
C PRO A 367 -12.38 -10.30 20.42
N THR A 368 -12.28 -10.48 21.74
CA THR A 368 -13.09 -9.79 22.74
C THR A 368 -12.36 -8.56 23.28
N ASN A 369 -13.11 -7.57 23.80
CA ASN A 369 -12.52 -6.39 24.44
C ASN A 369 -11.55 -6.78 25.56
N LYS A 370 -11.94 -7.75 26.41
CA LYS A 370 -11.11 -8.25 27.50
C LYS A 370 -9.75 -8.78 27.02
N GLN A 371 -9.71 -9.52 25.92
CA GLN A 371 -8.46 -10.04 25.36
C GLN A 371 -7.55 -8.90 24.88
N VAL A 372 -8.13 -7.91 24.20
CA VAL A 372 -7.38 -6.74 23.72
C VAL A 372 -6.90 -5.87 24.87
N ASP A 373 -7.72 -5.67 25.91
CA ASP A 373 -7.33 -4.92 27.11
C ASP A 373 -6.20 -5.62 27.86
N THR A 374 -6.27 -6.96 28.00
CA THR A 374 -5.19 -7.75 28.60
C THR A 374 -3.90 -7.61 27.80
N PHE A 375 -3.99 -7.67 26.47
CA PHE A 375 -2.83 -7.42 25.61
C PHE A 375 -2.23 -6.03 25.82
N ILE A 376 -3.05 -4.97 25.77
CA ILE A 376 -2.57 -3.58 25.95
C ILE A 376 -1.98 -3.39 27.35
N GLN A 377 -2.59 -3.95 28.38
CA GLN A 377 -2.02 -3.90 29.74
C GLN A 377 -0.65 -4.59 29.80
N CYS A 378 -0.52 -5.78 29.22
CA CYS A 378 0.77 -6.46 29.15
C CYS A 378 1.82 -5.67 28.34
N MET A 379 1.40 -4.89 27.33
CA MET A 379 2.28 -3.96 26.63
C MET A 379 2.72 -2.81 27.54
N ASP A 380 1.79 -2.22 28.31
CA ASP A 380 2.08 -1.12 29.23
C ASP A 380 3.03 -1.55 30.37
N ASP A 381 2.95 -2.82 30.78
CA ASP A 381 3.83 -3.41 31.82
C ASP A 381 5.28 -3.65 31.34
N LEU A 382 5.54 -3.64 30.02
CA LEU A 382 6.89 -3.82 29.49
C LEU A 382 7.73 -2.57 29.71
N SER A 383 8.96 -2.76 30.20
CA SER A 383 9.93 -1.68 30.34
C SER A 383 10.31 -1.06 28.99
N THR A 384 10.98 0.10 29.03
CA THR A 384 11.43 0.80 27.82
C THR A 384 12.47 0.03 27.01
N GLU A 385 13.08 -1.02 27.55
CA GLU A 385 14.08 -1.83 26.84
C GLU A 385 13.48 -3.08 26.20
N GLU A 386 12.22 -3.38 26.56
CA GLU A 386 11.51 -4.58 26.16
C GLU A 386 10.53 -4.33 25.01
N ALA A 387 10.40 -5.34 24.17
CA ALA A 387 9.46 -5.37 23.07
C ALA A 387 8.53 -6.58 23.14
N ALA A 388 7.38 -6.46 22.47
CA ALA A 388 6.46 -7.56 22.27
C ALA A 388 6.34 -7.96 20.81
N LEU A 389 5.95 -9.21 20.60
CA LEU A 389 5.50 -9.74 19.32
C LEU A 389 4.06 -10.24 19.44
N VAL A 390 3.19 -9.83 18.53
CA VAL A 390 1.87 -10.46 18.37
C VAL A 390 1.80 -11.28 17.09
N HIS A 391 1.32 -12.52 17.18
CA HIS A 391 1.24 -13.42 16.02
C HIS A 391 -0.11 -14.12 15.90
N CYS A 392 -0.38 -14.62 14.69
CA CYS A 392 -1.43 -15.59 14.42
C CYS A 392 -1.04 -16.43 13.20
N GLY A 393 -1.85 -17.43 12.80
CA GLY A 393 -1.57 -18.32 11.68
C GLY A 393 -0.92 -17.66 10.45
N GLY A 394 -1.59 -16.65 9.88
CA GLY A 394 -1.07 -15.87 8.75
C GLY A 394 -0.40 -14.54 9.12
N GLY A 395 -0.43 -14.11 10.38
CA GLY A 395 0.06 -12.79 10.81
C GLY A 395 -0.72 -11.58 10.30
N LYS A 396 -1.97 -11.77 9.82
CA LYS A 396 -2.78 -10.75 9.13
C LYS A 396 -4.09 -10.41 9.83
N GLY A 397 -5.05 -11.34 9.92
CA GLY A 397 -6.38 -11.06 10.44
C GLY A 397 -6.41 -10.78 11.95
N ARG A 398 -6.22 -11.82 12.76
CA ARG A 398 -6.26 -11.72 14.24
C ARG A 398 -5.16 -10.80 14.76
N ALA A 399 -3.91 -11.05 14.36
CA ALA A 399 -2.77 -10.24 14.76
C ALA A 399 -2.90 -8.77 14.30
N GLY A 400 -3.40 -8.53 13.08
CA GLY A 400 -3.69 -7.18 12.60
C GLY A 400 -4.81 -6.49 13.37
N THR A 401 -5.80 -7.24 13.88
CA THR A 401 -6.87 -6.67 14.72
C THR A 401 -6.30 -6.15 16.05
N PHE A 402 -5.44 -6.94 16.72
CA PHE A 402 -4.75 -6.51 17.94
C PHE A 402 -3.82 -5.31 17.68
N ALA A 403 -3.06 -5.36 16.58
CA ALA A 403 -2.17 -4.28 16.16
C ALA A 403 -2.93 -2.96 15.94
N ALA A 404 -4.09 -3.00 15.27
CA ALA A 404 -4.92 -1.82 15.08
C ALA A 404 -5.47 -1.27 16.41
N CYS A 405 -5.93 -2.14 17.31
CA CYS A 405 -6.37 -1.75 18.64
C CYS A 405 -5.27 -1.09 19.48
N TYR A 406 -4.03 -1.58 19.38
CA TYR A 406 -2.88 -0.95 20.02
C TYR A 406 -2.60 0.45 19.46
N LEU A 407 -2.53 0.60 18.13
CA LEU A 407 -2.34 1.92 17.50
C LEU A 407 -3.42 2.92 17.91
N MET A 408 -4.67 2.49 18.01
CA MET A 408 -5.76 3.33 18.49
C MET A 408 -5.57 3.76 19.95
N ALA A 409 -5.12 2.87 20.82
CA ALA A 409 -5.01 3.11 22.25
C ALA A 409 -3.72 3.83 22.67
N ARG A 410 -2.61 3.61 21.95
CA ARG A 410 -1.25 4.06 22.31
C ARG A 410 -0.51 4.77 21.18
N GLY A 411 -0.89 4.53 19.93
CA GLY A 411 -0.18 5.08 18.78
C GLY A 411 1.27 4.58 18.76
N TYR A 412 2.22 5.52 18.76
CA TYR A 412 3.65 5.27 18.86
C TYR A 412 4.24 5.67 20.22
N ASP A 413 3.41 6.06 21.19
CA ASP A 413 3.86 6.50 22.50
C ASP A 413 3.97 5.30 23.47
N ASP A 414 4.99 5.33 24.32
CA ASP A 414 5.18 4.36 25.41
C ASP A 414 4.31 4.68 26.63
N THR A 415 3.68 5.86 26.69
CA THR A 415 2.87 6.31 27.82
C THR A 415 1.36 6.32 27.52
N PRO A 416 0.52 5.86 28.46
CA PRO A 416 -0.93 6.05 28.37
C PRO A 416 -1.24 7.55 28.25
N PRO A 417 -2.24 7.95 27.43
CA PRO A 417 -2.62 9.35 27.35
C PRO A 417 -2.99 9.92 28.73
N GLU A 418 -2.51 11.13 29.03
CA GLU A 418 -2.79 11.79 30.30
C GLU A 418 -4.30 12.02 30.47
N ARG A 419 -4.80 11.82 31.69
CA ARG A 419 -6.23 11.91 32.00
C ARG A 419 -6.67 13.37 32.14
N TYR A 420 -6.61 14.15 31.07
CA TYR A 420 -7.23 15.48 31.06
C TYR A 420 -8.41 15.51 30.07
N ASN A 421 -9.61 15.73 30.62
CA ASN A 421 -10.83 16.11 29.90
C ASN A 421 -11.45 15.10 28.91
N GLY A 422 -11.55 13.81 29.25
CA GLY A 422 -12.58 12.90 28.68
C GLY A 422 -12.57 12.60 27.16
N GLU A 423 -11.82 13.34 26.35
CA GLU A 423 -11.71 13.24 24.89
C GLU A 423 -10.37 12.62 24.42
N GLU A 424 -9.33 12.58 25.27
CA GLU A 424 -8.00 12.03 24.92
C GLU A 424 -7.81 10.55 25.31
N ARG A 425 -8.73 9.66 24.92
CA ARG A 425 -8.51 8.19 25.10
C ARG A 425 -8.06 7.46 23.85
N LEU A 426 -8.08 8.15 22.72
CA LEU A 426 -7.79 7.61 21.41
C LEU A 426 -6.63 8.39 20.81
N ARG A 427 -5.52 7.71 20.52
CA ARG A 427 -4.34 8.29 19.86
C ARG A 427 -4.49 8.28 18.34
N MET A 428 -5.28 7.36 17.80
CA MET A 428 -5.51 7.21 16.38
C MET A 428 -6.93 6.69 16.11
N TYR A 429 -7.62 7.26 15.12
CA TYR A 429 -8.95 6.80 14.76
C TYR A 429 -8.93 5.45 14.04
N PRO A 430 -10.00 4.62 14.14
CA PRO A 430 -10.08 3.31 13.49
C PRO A 430 -9.75 3.31 12.00
N GLY A 431 -10.25 4.31 11.27
CA GLY A 431 -10.04 4.44 9.83
C GLY A 431 -8.56 4.61 9.49
N ASP A 432 -7.87 5.46 10.24
CA ASP A 432 -6.46 5.77 10.02
C ASP A 432 -5.56 4.64 10.52
N ALA A 433 -5.89 4.02 11.66
CA ALA A 433 -5.20 2.83 12.16
C ALA A 433 -5.28 1.68 11.14
N MET A 434 -6.45 1.42 10.56
CA MET A 434 -6.61 0.39 9.53
C MET A 434 -5.85 0.75 8.24
N LYS A 435 -5.91 2.01 7.78
CA LYS A 435 -5.19 2.46 6.59
C LYS A 435 -3.68 2.35 6.78
N LEU A 436 -3.15 2.87 7.88
CA LEU A 436 -1.74 2.80 8.24
C LEU A 436 -1.29 1.35 8.34
N LEU A 437 -2.02 0.52 9.07
CA LEU A 437 -1.67 -0.89 9.21
C LEU A 437 -1.70 -1.63 7.86
N ARG A 438 -2.66 -1.34 6.98
CA ARG A 438 -2.70 -1.93 5.62
C ARG A 438 -1.63 -1.39 4.70
N HIS A 439 -1.17 -0.16 4.93
CA HIS A 439 -0.04 0.41 4.22
C HIS A 439 1.27 -0.29 4.63
N LEU A 440 1.51 -0.42 5.94
CA LEU A 440 2.70 -1.09 6.49
C LEU A 440 2.68 -2.61 6.25
N ARG A 441 1.49 -3.20 6.33
CA ARG A 441 1.26 -4.65 6.28
C ARG A 441 0.04 -4.96 5.41
N PRO A 442 0.19 -4.95 4.06
CA PRO A 442 -0.90 -5.25 3.14
C PRO A 442 -1.60 -6.58 3.44
N GLY A 443 -2.94 -6.53 3.49
CA GLY A 443 -3.80 -7.65 3.86
C GLY A 443 -4.09 -7.78 5.36
N SER A 444 -3.62 -6.87 6.22
CA SER A 444 -4.02 -6.82 7.63
C SER A 444 -5.51 -6.54 7.78
N ILE A 445 -6.13 -7.23 8.75
CA ILE A 445 -7.58 -7.24 9.01
C ILE A 445 -8.35 -7.81 7.80
N GLU A 446 -8.68 -9.09 7.88
CA GLU A 446 -9.10 -9.92 6.74
C GLU A 446 -10.62 -10.02 6.60
N THR A 447 -11.38 -9.74 7.66
CA THR A 447 -12.84 -9.92 7.66
C THR A 447 -13.58 -8.66 8.10
N THR A 448 -14.80 -8.48 7.60
CA THR A 448 -15.69 -7.40 8.02
C THR A 448 -15.96 -7.43 9.53
N LYS A 449 -16.03 -8.62 10.14
CA LYS A 449 -16.20 -8.77 11.59
C LYS A 449 -15.04 -8.15 12.38
N GLN A 450 -13.81 -8.38 11.93
CA GLN A 450 -12.62 -7.77 12.54
C GLN A 450 -12.61 -6.25 12.34
N GLU A 451 -12.96 -5.75 11.16
CA GLU A 451 -13.05 -4.30 10.95
C GLU A 451 -14.13 -3.64 11.83
N THR A 452 -15.30 -4.28 11.95
CA THR A 452 -16.38 -3.80 12.83
C THR A 452 -15.90 -3.78 14.28
N PHE A 453 -15.24 -4.85 14.73
CA PHE A 453 -14.66 -4.91 16.07
C PHE A 453 -13.67 -3.77 16.34
N VAL A 454 -12.77 -3.43 15.40
CA VAL A 454 -11.85 -2.30 15.57
C VAL A 454 -12.62 -0.98 15.77
N ARG A 455 -13.70 -0.76 15.03
CA ARG A 455 -14.56 0.43 15.19
C ARG A 455 -15.28 0.43 16.54
N ASP A 456 -15.82 -0.70 16.95
CA ASP A 456 -16.53 -0.85 18.23
C ASP A 456 -15.58 -0.71 19.42
N TYR A 457 -14.36 -1.22 19.31
CA TYR A 457 -13.33 -1.09 20.34
C TYR A 457 -12.89 0.36 20.54
N ALA A 458 -12.82 1.18 19.49
CA ALA A 458 -12.60 2.61 19.66
C ALA A 458 -13.73 3.30 20.42
N GLN A 459 -15.00 2.92 20.17
CA GLN A 459 -16.11 3.43 20.96
C GLN A 459 -16.02 2.99 22.42
N TYR A 460 -15.61 1.76 22.67
CA TYR A 460 -15.36 1.23 24.01
C TYR A 460 -14.25 1.99 24.77
N LEU A 461 -13.17 2.38 24.08
CA LEU A 461 -12.14 3.25 24.66
C LEU A 461 -12.70 4.63 25.01
N ILE A 462 -13.44 5.25 24.08
CA ILE A 462 -14.05 6.58 24.27
C ILE A 462 -15.05 6.55 25.45
N SER A 463 -15.86 5.50 25.57
CA SER A 463 -16.83 5.33 26.67
C SER A 463 -16.19 5.11 28.04
N GLY A 464 -14.86 4.95 28.08
CA GLY A 464 -14.09 4.79 29.30
C GLY A 464 -14.13 3.41 29.89
N GLN A 465 -14.18 2.39 29.02
CA GLN A 465 -14.19 0.98 29.39
C GLN A 465 -15.35 0.58 30.32
N LYS A 466 -16.27 1.52 30.62
CA LYS A 466 -17.60 1.22 31.14
C LYS A 466 -18.24 0.35 30.08
N GLY A 467 -18.60 -0.86 30.49
CA GLY A 467 -19.19 -1.87 29.63
C GLY A 467 -20.13 -1.15 28.67
N VAL A 468 -19.77 -1.18 27.38
CA VAL A 468 -20.77 -0.90 26.36
C VAL A 468 -21.82 -1.92 26.70
N THR A 469 -22.96 -1.47 27.26
CA THR A 469 -24.18 -2.27 27.26
C THR A 469 -24.19 -2.86 25.86
N PRO A 470 -24.18 -4.19 25.69
CA PRO A 470 -24.15 -4.80 24.37
C PRO A 470 -25.13 -3.98 23.57
N ALA A 471 -24.66 -3.31 22.51
CA ALA A 471 -25.54 -2.50 21.69
C ALA A 471 -26.76 -3.39 21.51
N GLU A 472 -27.89 -2.99 22.11
CA GLU A 472 -29.10 -3.81 22.08
C GLU A 472 -29.20 -4.26 20.65
N ALA A 473 -29.30 -5.58 20.47
CA ALA A 473 -29.29 -6.24 19.17
C ALA A 473 -29.89 -5.26 18.17
N LEU A 474 -29.05 -4.82 17.22
CA LEU A 474 -29.32 -3.72 16.27
C LEU A 474 -30.82 -3.51 16.18
N PRO A 475 -31.41 -2.34 16.52
CA PRO A 475 -32.77 -2.12 16.07
C PRO A 475 -32.69 -2.32 14.56
N LEU A 476 -33.24 -3.45 14.11
CA LEU A 476 -33.33 -3.81 12.71
C LEU A 476 -33.86 -2.55 12.07
N GLU A 477 -33.15 -2.04 11.05
CA GLU A 477 -33.69 -0.92 10.31
C GLU A 477 -35.10 -1.34 9.91
N PRO A 478 -36.13 -0.62 10.38
CA PRO A 478 -37.49 -1.09 10.21
C PRO A 478 -37.70 -1.28 8.71
N GLU A 479 -38.16 -2.46 8.27
CA GLU A 479 -38.44 -2.74 6.85
C GLU A 479 -39.74 -2.05 6.41
N SER A 480 -39.98 -0.84 6.91
CA SER A 480 -41.17 -0.07 6.64
C SER A 480 -41.29 0.16 5.14
N PRO A 481 -42.50 -0.04 4.58
CA PRO A 481 -42.74 0.16 3.16
C PRO A 481 -42.61 1.65 2.79
N LEU A 482 -42.44 1.90 1.49
CA LEU A 482 -42.44 3.24 0.94
C LEU A 482 -43.83 3.90 1.10
N GLU A 483 -43.88 5.07 1.72
CA GLU A 483 -45.09 5.89 1.81
C GLU A 483 -45.06 6.98 0.73
N LEU A 484 -46.16 7.11 -0.02
CA LEU A 484 -46.32 8.10 -1.09
C LEU A 484 -47.52 8.98 -0.79
N ASP A 485 -47.31 10.29 -0.74
CA ASP A 485 -48.36 11.30 -0.74
C ASP A 485 -48.41 11.97 -2.12
N GLY A 486 -49.45 11.68 -2.90
CA GLY A 486 -49.59 12.09 -4.30
C GLY A 486 -49.16 11.04 -5.32
N ASN A 487 -49.14 11.42 -6.60
CA ASN A 487 -48.89 10.51 -7.73
C ASN A 487 -47.42 10.52 -8.13
N LEU A 488 -46.71 9.40 -7.91
CA LEU A 488 -45.30 9.27 -8.25
C LEU A 488 -45.08 9.47 -9.77
N PRO A 489 -44.35 10.52 -10.19
CA PRO A 489 -44.06 10.74 -11.60
C PRO A 489 -43.14 9.64 -12.16
N LYS A 490 -43.43 9.16 -13.38
CA LYS A 490 -42.59 8.15 -14.07
C LYS A 490 -41.18 8.66 -14.39
N SER A 491 -41.03 9.96 -14.57
CA SER A 491 -39.76 10.62 -14.87
C SER A 491 -39.78 12.05 -14.33
N PRO A 492 -39.53 12.24 -13.02
CA PRO A 492 -39.47 13.59 -12.44
C PRO A 492 -38.33 14.39 -13.08
N SER A 493 -38.62 15.62 -13.49
CA SER A 493 -37.60 16.57 -13.99
C SER A 493 -36.75 17.12 -12.84
N LEU A 494 -37.35 17.27 -11.66
CA LEU A 494 -36.71 17.74 -10.44
C LEU A 494 -37.01 16.79 -9.28
N ILE A 495 -35.96 16.35 -8.60
CA ILE A 495 -36.04 15.60 -7.34
C ILE A 495 -35.40 16.45 -6.24
N ILE A 496 -36.13 16.71 -5.16
CA ILE A 496 -35.63 17.43 -3.98
C ILE A 496 -35.52 16.45 -2.82
N CYS A 497 -34.28 16.14 -2.40
CA CYS A 497 -34.06 15.35 -1.19
C CYS A 497 -34.25 16.22 0.05
N CYS A 498 -34.85 15.68 1.11
CA CYS A 498 -34.90 16.33 2.42
C CYS A 498 -34.69 15.30 3.55
N GLY A 499 -34.09 15.73 4.65
CA GLY A 499 -33.82 14.88 5.81
C GLY A 499 -32.49 15.22 6.47
N VAL A 500 -32.26 14.72 7.68
CA VAL A 500 -31.10 15.06 8.50
C VAL A 500 -29.77 14.51 7.93
N PRO A 501 -28.60 15.10 8.25
CA PRO A 501 -27.30 14.55 7.84
C PRO A 501 -27.15 13.07 8.24
N GLY A 502 -26.58 12.24 7.36
CA GLY A 502 -26.45 10.79 7.59
C GLY A 502 -27.67 9.94 7.21
N SER A 503 -28.77 10.55 6.75
CA SER A 503 -30.01 9.83 6.40
C SER A 503 -29.97 9.03 5.09
N GLY A 504 -28.93 9.17 4.26
CA GLY A 504 -28.76 8.40 3.02
C GLY A 504 -29.04 9.15 1.70
N LYS A 505 -29.37 10.45 1.76
CA LYS A 505 -29.65 11.31 0.59
C LYS A 505 -28.59 11.25 -0.51
N SER A 506 -27.33 11.52 -0.17
CA SER A 506 -26.23 11.50 -1.16
C SER A 506 -26.04 10.11 -1.78
N THR A 507 -26.21 9.05 -0.98
CA THR A 507 -26.18 7.68 -1.50
C THR A 507 -27.28 7.47 -2.53
N PHE A 508 -28.50 7.91 -2.24
CA PHE A 508 -29.64 7.85 -3.17
C PHE A 508 -29.41 8.72 -4.41
N ALA A 509 -28.86 9.92 -4.26
CA ALA A 509 -28.55 10.83 -5.36
C ALA A 509 -27.50 10.25 -6.33
N SER A 510 -26.40 9.69 -5.81
CA SER A 510 -25.39 9.00 -6.60
C SER A 510 -25.95 7.82 -7.39
N GLN A 511 -26.96 7.14 -6.84
CA GLN A 511 -27.65 6.06 -7.55
C GLN A 511 -28.53 6.58 -8.69
N LEU A 512 -29.20 7.71 -8.53
CA LEU A 512 -29.99 8.33 -9.59
C LEU A 512 -29.14 9.03 -10.67
N ALA A 513 -27.92 9.47 -10.35
CA ALA A 513 -26.98 9.96 -11.36
C ALA A 513 -26.72 8.92 -12.46
N THR A 514 -26.71 7.63 -12.10
CA THR A 514 -26.57 6.53 -13.09
C THR A 514 -27.76 6.42 -14.07
N LEU A 515 -28.89 7.07 -13.77
CA LEU A 515 -30.08 7.17 -14.63
C LEU A 515 -30.14 8.51 -15.40
N GLY A 516 -29.04 9.27 -15.45
CA GLY A 516 -28.94 10.53 -16.19
C GLY A 516 -29.41 11.76 -15.44
N TYR A 517 -29.63 11.69 -14.12
CA TYR A 517 -29.88 12.86 -13.28
C TYR A 517 -28.57 13.62 -13.02
N THR A 518 -28.63 14.95 -13.12
CA THR A 518 -27.52 15.82 -12.68
C THR A 518 -27.67 16.12 -11.20
N ILE A 519 -26.67 15.76 -10.40
CA ILE A 519 -26.64 16.07 -8.98
C ILE A 519 -26.20 17.52 -8.80
N ILE A 520 -27.00 18.29 -8.06
CA ILE A 520 -26.63 19.63 -7.60
C ILE A 520 -26.50 19.56 -6.08
N SER A 521 -25.26 19.70 -5.60
CA SER A 521 -24.93 19.74 -4.18
C SER A 521 -24.32 21.09 -3.82
N GLN A 522 -24.87 21.74 -2.79
CA GLN A 522 -24.32 22.99 -2.28
C GLN A 522 -22.96 22.79 -1.61
N ASP A 523 -22.71 21.60 -1.05
CA ASP A 523 -21.42 21.28 -0.45
C ASP A 523 -20.30 21.21 -1.51
N GLU A 524 -20.64 20.87 -2.77
CA GLU A 524 -19.70 20.83 -3.89
C GLU A 524 -19.58 22.19 -4.62
N LEU A 525 -20.70 22.90 -4.80
CA LEU A 525 -20.74 24.18 -5.53
C LEU A 525 -20.47 25.42 -4.65
N GLY A 526 -20.33 25.23 -3.33
CA GLY A 526 -19.92 26.24 -2.36
C GLY A 526 -20.96 27.31 -1.99
N SER A 527 -21.95 27.62 -2.85
CA SER A 527 -22.98 28.63 -2.55
C SER A 527 -24.38 28.28 -3.05
N LYS A 528 -25.40 28.80 -2.37
CA LYS A 528 -26.81 28.63 -2.74
C LYS A 528 -27.12 29.26 -4.10
N THR A 529 -26.55 30.42 -4.41
CA THR A 529 -26.73 31.12 -5.69
C THR A 529 -26.15 30.33 -6.86
N ALA A 530 -25.00 29.69 -6.68
CA ALA A 530 -24.41 28.82 -7.71
C ALA A 530 -25.31 27.59 -8.00
N CYS A 531 -25.91 27.01 -6.96
CA CYS A 531 -26.87 25.91 -7.12
C CYS A 531 -28.13 26.34 -7.89
N LEU A 532 -28.65 27.54 -7.61
CA LEU A 532 -29.82 28.09 -8.30
C LEU A 532 -29.55 28.31 -9.80
N ASN A 533 -28.41 28.89 -10.14
CA ASN A 533 -28.03 29.09 -11.55
C ASN A 533 -27.83 27.75 -12.28
N ALA A 534 -27.19 26.78 -11.63
CA ALA A 534 -27.01 25.44 -12.20
C ALA A 534 -28.34 24.70 -12.41
N LEU A 535 -29.28 24.86 -11.47
CA LEU A 535 -30.63 24.30 -11.55
C LEU A 535 -31.39 24.88 -12.75
N SER A 536 -31.47 26.21 -12.86
CA SER A 536 -32.20 26.88 -13.95
C SER A 536 -31.61 26.53 -15.32
N ASN A 537 -30.29 26.63 -15.50
CA ASN A 537 -29.62 26.30 -16.77
C ASN A 537 -29.87 24.85 -17.20
N LYS A 538 -29.88 23.90 -16.26
CA LYS A 538 -30.06 22.48 -16.58
C LYS A 538 -31.50 22.12 -16.90
N LEU A 539 -32.46 22.78 -16.24
CA LEU A 539 -33.89 22.58 -16.53
C LEU A 539 -34.30 23.26 -17.84
N GLU A 540 -33.75 24.44 -18.16
CA GLU A 540 -33.97 25.11 -19.46
C GLU A 540 -33.50 24.26 -20.65
N SER A 541 -32.43 23.50 -20.48
CA SER A 541 -31.93 22.54 -21.48
C SER A 541 -32.68 21.20 -21.50
N GLY A 542 -33.78 21.05 -20.74
CA GLY A 542 -34.60 19.84 -20.68
C GLY A 542 -33.97 18.69 -19.89
N GLY A 543 -32.94 18.96 -19.07
CA GLY A 543 -32.27 17.97 -18.24
C GLY A 543 -33.09 17.57 -17.00
N LYS A 544 -32.67 16.47 -16.34
CA LYS A 544 -33.22 16.04 -15.05
C LYS A 544 -32.24 16.36 -13.93
N VAL A 545 -32.74 16.86 -12.81
CA VAL A 545 -31.92 17.36 -11.70
C VAL A 545 -32.34 16.71 -10.39
N ILE A 546 -31.35 16.40 -9.56
CA ILE A 546 -31.55 16.03 -8.15
C ILE A 546 -30.80 16.99 -7.23
N MET A 547 -31.51 17.57 -6.29
CA MET A 547 -30.95 18.47 -5.26
C MET A 547 -30.53 17.64 -4.05
N ASP A 548 -29.22 17.40 -3.89
CA ASP A 548 -28.65 16.69 -2.74
C ASP A 548 -28.32 17.68 -1.61
N ARG A 549 -29.35 18.03 -0.82
CA ARG A 549 -29.25 18.90 0.36
C ARG A 549 -30.18 18.42 1.47
N CYS A 550 -29.97 18.86 2.71
CA CYS A 550 -30.84 18.49 3.84
C CYS A 550 -32.23 19.17 3.81
N ASN A 551 -32.34 20.35 3.19
CA ASN A 551 -33.58 21.12 3.00
C ASN A 551 -34.50 21.17 4.24
N PRO A 552 -34.02 21.71 5.39
CA PRO A 552 -34.75 21.67 6.65
C PRO A 552 -35.95 22.63 6.71
N TYR A 553 -35.98 23.69 5.90
CA TYR A 553 -37.02 24.72 5.92
C TYR A 553 -37.97 24.60 4.72
N ILE A 554 -39.22 25.05 4.89
CA ILE A 554 -40.23 25.08 3.80
C ILE A 554 -39.80 26.08 2.72
N GLU A 555 -39.28 27.23 3.14
CA GLU A 555 -38.86 28.33 2.27
C GLU A 555 -37.72 27.93 1.34
N ASP A 556 -36.81 27.06 1.80
CA ASP A 556 -35.74 26.51 0.96
C ASP A 556 -36.32 25.68 -0.19
N ARG A 557 -37.33 24.83 0.10
CA ARG A 557 -37.97 23.96 -0.88
C ARG A 557 -38.81 24.76 -1.89
N GLU A 558 -39.54 25.77 -1.42
CA GLU A 558 -40.29 26.68 -2.29
C GLU A 558 -39.36 27.46 -3.23
N GLN A 559 -38.20 27.91 -2.76
CA GLN A 559 -37.23 28.60 -3.62
C GLN A 559 -36.69 27.71 -4.74
N TRP A 560 -36.39 26.43 -4.45
CA TRP A 560 -35.98 25.48 -5.48
C TRP A 560 -37.08 25.24 -6.51
N LEU A 561 -38.34 25.09 -6.06
CA LEU A 561 -39.48 24.94 -6.95
C LEU A 561 -39.71 26.19 -7.81
N ALA A 562 -39.63 27.38 -7.23
CA ALA A 562 -39.80 28.64 -7.94
C ALA A 562 -38.73 28.84 -9.02
N HIS A 563 -37.47 28.56 -8.71
CA HIS A 563 -36.36 28.66 -9.68
C HIS A 563 -36.34 27.55 -10.73
N ALA A 564 -37.07 26.46 -10.48
CA ALA A 564 -37.38 25.41 -11.45
C ALA A 564 -38.65 25.69 -12.26
N PHE A 565 -39.26 26.88 -12.10
CA PHE A 565 -40.52 27.29 -12.73
C PHE A 565 -41.72 26.40 -12.36
N HIS A 566 -41.75 25.90 -11.11
CA HIS A 566 -42.80 25.05 -10.54
C HIS A 566 -43.20 23.88 -11.45
N PRO A 567 -42.31 22.91 -11.67
CA PRO A 567 -42.59 21.82 -12.60
C PRO A 567 -43.68 20.89 -12.03
N ASN A 568 -44.69 20.59 -12.85
CA ASN A 568 -45.85 19.76 -12.47
C ASN A 568 -45.52 18.30 -12.11
N ASN A 569 -44.26 17.86 -12.29
CA ASN A 569 -43.76 16.53 -12.00
C ASN A 569 -42.59 16.52 -11.00
N ALA A 570 -42.46 17.55 -10.16
CA ALA A 570 -41.46 17.58 -9.08
C ALA A 570 -41.73 16.49 -8.04
N LEU A 571 -40.67 15.77 -7.62
CA LEU A 571 -40.72 14.76 -6.57
C LEU A 571 -39.95 15.26 -5.33
N CYS A 572 -40.57 15.24 -4.16
CA CYS A 572 -39.86 15.39 -2.89
C CYS A 572 -39.54 14.01 -2.31
N VAL A 573 -38.28 13.75 -1.94
CA VAL A 573 -37.86 12.51 -1.29
C VAL A 573 -37.45 12.82 0.14
N TRP A 574 -38.33 12.45 1.09
CA TRP A 574 -38.16 12.69 2.51
C TRP A 574 -37.53 11.48 3.20
N PHE A 575 -36.28 11.61 3.61
CA PHE A 575 -35.59 10.60 4.39
C PHE A 575 -35.91 10.76 5.87
N ASP A 576 -36.91 10.01 6.33
CA ASP A 576 -37.37 9.95 7.71
C ASP A 576 -36.72 8.77 8.45
N ILE A 577 -35.39 8.80 8.51
CA ILE A 577 -34.58 7.79 9.19
C ILE A 577 -34.31 8.25 10.62
N ASN A 578 -34.37 7.32 11.57
CA ASN A 578 -34.12 7.61 12.99
C ASN A 578 -32.82 8.45 13.15
N PRO A 579 -32.86 9.60 13.83
CA PRO A 579 -31.71 10.48 14.01
C PRO A 579 -30.50 9.81 14.67
N GLU A 580 -30.70 8.79 15.50
CA GLU A 580 -29.61 8.03 16.11
C GLU A 580 -28.86 7.18 15.07
N ILE A 581 -29.59 6.54 14.15
CA ILE A 581 -29.01 5.83 13.00
C ILE A 581 -28.26 6.81 12.10
N CYS A 582 -28.84 7.99 11.85
CA CYS A 582 -28.23 9.05 11.05
C CYS A 582 -26.93 9.58 11.67
N THR A 583 -26.92 9.79 12.99
CA THR A 583 -25.74 10.21 13.75
C THR A 583 -24.62 9.19 13.60
N ARG A 584 -24.91 7.91 13.81
CA ARG A 584 -23.95 6.81 13.64
C ARG A 584 -23.40 6.73 12.21
N ARG A 585 -24.27 6.85 11.20
CA ARG A 585 -23.88 6.86 9.78
C ARG A 585 -23.01 8.07 9.43
N ALA A 586 -23.30 9.24 10.02
CA ALA A 586 -22.52 10.45 9.80
C ALA A 586 -21.15 10.39 10.51
N ASP A 587 -21.09 9.82 11.72
CA ASP A 587 -19.82 9.58 12.44
C ASP A 587 -18.94 8.51 11.75
N ALA A 588 -19.54 7.55 11.04
CA ALA A 588 -18.82 6.51 10.31
C ALA A 588 -18.25 6.95 8.94
N ARG A 589 -18.51 8.18 8.48
CA ARG A 589 -18.04 8.66 7.17
C ARG A 589 -16.62 9.21 7.28
N THR A 590 -15.70 8.62 6.52
CA THR A 590 -14.28 9.04 6.46
C THR A 590 -13.98 10.12 5.40
N ASN A 591 -14.94 10.49 4.54
CA ASN A 591 -14.77 11.46 3.45
C ASN A 591 -15.95 12.46 3.40
N HIS A 592 -15.97 13.48 4.25
CA HIS A 592 -16.92 14.61 4.10
C HIS A 592 -16.17 15.95 4.22
N PRO A 593 -16.31 16.88 3.26
CA PRO A 593 -15.57 18.15 3.27
C PRO A 593 -15.97 19.09 4.44
N THR A 594 -17.16 18.95 5.02
CA THR A 594 -17.72 19.96 5.95
C THR A 594 -18.04 19.46 7.38
N ILE A 595 -17.80 18.17 7.71
CA ILE A 595 -18.08 17.64 9.06
C ILE A 595 -16.87 16.85 9.57
N PRO A 596 -16.00 17.46 10.38
CA PRO A 596 -14.95 16.72 11.08
C PRO A 596 -15.54 15.74 12.11
N ALA A 597 -14.89 14.59 12.25
CA ALA A 597 -15.34 13.47 13.08
C ALA A 597 -15.59 13.89 14.54
N GLY A 598 -16.64 13.34 15.17
CA GLY A 598 -17.03 13.64 16.56
C GLY A 598 -18.03 14.80 16.74
N ARG A 599 -18.29 15.60 15.68
CA ARG A 599 -19.32 16.65 15.71
C ARG A 599 -20.68 16.22 15.13
N ALA A 600 -20.79 15.01 14.57
CA ALA A 600 -22.00 14.60 13.85
C ALA A 600 -23.22 14.55 14.77
N LYS A 601 -23.09 14.08 16.02
CA LYS A 601 -24.19 14.09 17.00
C LYS A 601 -24.75 15.50 17.21
N ARG A 602 -23.89 16.50 17.43
CA ARG A 602 -24.32 17.90 17.63
C ARG A 602 -24.99 18.47 16.37
N ILE A 603 -24.44 18.16 15.20
CA ILE A 603 -24.96 18.66 13.91
C ILE A 603 -26.30 17.99 13.59
N VAL A 604 -26.41 16.67 13.70
CA VAL A 604 -27.67 15.94 13.47
C VAL A 604 -28.73 16.43 14.46
N HIS A 605 -28.44 16.57 15.75
CA HIS A 605 -29.40 17.14 16.71
C HIS A 605 -29.80 18.57 16.37
N SER A 606 -28.89 19.41 15.87
CA SER A 606 -29.23 20.76 15.41
C SER A 606 -30.19 20.73 14.23
N PHE A 607 -29.99 19.83 13.27
CA PHE A 607 -30.89 19.65 12.13
C PHE A 607 -32.23 19.06 12.53
N VAL A 608 -32.28 18.10 13.46
CA VAL A 608 -33.55 17.56 13.99
C VAL A 608 -34.41 18.66 14.59
N LYS A 609 -33.80 19.61 15.32
CA LYS A 609 -34.52 20.74 15.94
C LYS A 609 -35.11 21.72 14.92
N THR A 610 -34.46 21.89 13.77
CA THR A 610 -34.87 22.88 12.76
C THR A 610 -35.62 22.28 11.57
N PHE A 611 -35.64 20.95 11.44
CA PHE A 611 -36.24 20.27 10.30
C PHE A 611 -37.77 20.30 10.35
N VAL A 612 -38.39 20.82 9.30
CA VAL A 612 -39.84 20.82 9.08
C VAL A 612 -40.17 19.80 7.99
N PRO A 613 -40.94 18.73 8.30
CA PRO A 613 -41.35 17.72 7.34
C PRO A 613 -42.08 18.31 6.13
N PRO A 614 -41.87 17.77 4.92
CA PRO A 614 -42.59 18.24 3.74
C PRO A 614 -44.08 17.86 3.80
N THR A 615 -44.94 18.73 3.28
CA THR A 615 -46.39 18.53 3.26
C THR A 615 -46.98 18.73 1.87
N SER A 616 -48.18 18.18 1.63
CA SER A 616 -48.91 18.34 0.37
C SER A 616 -49.21 19.79 -0.03
N LYS A 617 -49.08 20.76 0.89
CA LYS A 617 -49.20 22.20 0.61
C LYS A 617 -48.05 22.77 -0.23
N GLU A 618 -46.93 22.05 -0.33
CA GLU A 618 -45.70 22.50 -0.99
C GLU A 618 -45.67 22.19 -2.50
N LYS A 619 -46.83 21.90 -3.11
CA LYS A 619 -47.03 21.78 -4.57
C LYS A 619 -46.13 20.75 -5.29
N PHE A 620 -45.61 19.76 -4.56
CA PHE A 620 -44.96 18.60 -5.19
C PHE A 620 -46.00 17.70 -5.87
N ALA A 621 -45.63 17.06 -6.98
CA ALA A 621 -46.49 16.05 -7.62
C ALA A 621 -46.63 14.80 -6.73
N CYS A 622 -45.55 14.47 -6.01
CA CYS A 622 -45.51 13.42 -5.01
C CYS A 622 -44.46 13.73 -3.94
N ILE A 623 -44.74 13.34 -2.70
CA ILE A 623 -43.81 13.29 -1.59
C ILE A 623 -43.62 11.82 -1.23
N ALA A 624 -42.40 11.32 -1.43
CA ALA A 624 -42.02 9.96 -1.09
C ALA A 624 -41.29 9.93 0.24
N ARG A 625 -41.92 9.38 1.28
CA ARG A 625 -41.31 9.23 2.60
C ARG A 625 -40.57 7.90 2.66
N VAL A 626 -39.26 8.00 2.83
CA VAL A 626 -38.28 6.92 2.88
C VAL A 626 -37.81 6.76 4.32
N SER A 627 -38.41 5.80 5.02
CA SER A 627 -38.10 5.47 6.43
C SER A 627 -37.15 4.26 6.57
N SER A 628 -36.77 3.62 5.46
CA SER A 628 -35.92 2.43 5.44
C SER A 628 -35.11 2.27 4.15
N ASN A 629 -34.10 1.39 4.16
CA ASN A 629 -33.37 1.03 2.93
C ASN A 629 -34.24 0.24 1.94
N VAL A 630 -35.23 -0.50 2.44
CA VAL A 630 -36.21 -1.22 1.61
C VAL A 630 -37.08 -0.21 0.86
N ALA A 631 -37.59 0.82 1.55
CA ALA A 631 -38.33 1.92 0.94
C ALA A 631 -37.48 2.71 -0.06
N ALA A 632 -36.21 2.97 0.26
CA ALA A 632 -35.27 3.63 -0.66
C ALA A 632 -35.06 2.80 -1.94
N SER A 633 -34.89 1.48 -1.80
CA SER A 633 -34.69 0.55 -2.91
C SER A 633 -35.96 0.37 -3.74
N ASP A 634 -37.12 0.31 -3.10
CA ASP A 634 -38.43 0.28 -3.77
C ASP A 634 -38.65 1.56 -4.59
N LEU A 635 -38.38 2.73 -4.00
CA LEU A 635 -38.47 4.01 -4.72
C LEU A 635 -37.49 4.05 -5.90
N LEU A 636 -36.24 3.63 -5.72
CA LEU A 636 -35.26 3.55 -6.79
C LEU A 636 -35.69 2.57 -7.90
N SER A 637 -36.27 1.43 -7.55
CA SER A 637 -36.81 0.47 -8.51
C SER A 637 -37.96 1.08 -9.30
N ARG A 638 -38.89 1.78 -8.63
CA ARG A 638 -40.00 2.51 -9.26
C ARG A 638 -39.53 3.68 -10.13
N LEU A 639 -38.38 4.27 -9.81
CA LEU A 639 -37.71 5.31 -10.60
C LEU A 639 -36.74 4.74 -11.67
N GLY A 640 -36.55 3.41 -11.72
CA GLY A 640 -35.84 2.71 -12.81
C GLY A 640 -34.49 2.04 -12.48
N ARG A 641 -34.11 1.76 -11.22
CA ARG A 641 -32.83 1.12 -10.85
C ARG A 641 -32.98 -0.30 -10.23
N PRO A 642 -32.46 -1.37 -10.86
CA PRO A 642 -32.56 -2.74 -10.32
C PRO A 642 -31.33 -3.19 -9.47
N PHE A 643 -31.58 -3.99 -8.41
CA PHE A 643 -30.57 -4.62 -7.52
C PHE A 643 -29.97 -5.90 -8.13
N VAL A 644 -28.64 -6.12 -8.04
CA VAL A 644 -27.89 -7.25 -8.66
C VAL A 644 -27.28 -8.14 -7.57
N HIS A 645 -27.46 -9.47 -7.66
CA HIS A 645 -26.82 -10.43 -6.77
C HIS A 645 -25.45 -10.83 -7.33
N LYS A 646 -24.34 -10.50 -6.65
CA LYS A 646 -23.01 -10.83 -7.17
C LYS A 646 -22.65 -12.30 -6.93
N PHE A 647 -22.11 -12.97 -7.95
CA PHE A 647 -21.55 -14.32 -7.80
C PHE A 647 -20.26 -14.29 -6.95
N PRO A 648 -20.08 -15.21 -5.98
CA PRO A 648 -18.88 -15.24 -5.13
C PRO A 648 -17.58 -15.38 -5.90
N ARG A 649 -16.54 -14.67 -5.47
CA ARG A 649 -15.19 -14.82 -6.02
C ARG A 649 -14.64 -16.22 -5.69
N THR A 650 -14.14 -16.93 -6.71
CA THR A 650 -13.57 -18.27 -6.56
C THR A 650 -12.05 -18.20 -6.40
N ARG A 651 -11.50 -18.92 -5.41
CA ARG A 651 -10.07 -18.93 -5.06
C ARG A 651 -9.30 -19.94 -5.93
N HIS A 652 -8.04 -19.67 -6.22
CA HIS A 652 -7.12 -20.66 -6.80
C HIS A 652 -6.77 -21.71 -5.75
N LEU A 653 -6.93 -23.00 -6.09
CA LEU A 653 -6.48 -24.11 -5.25
C LEU A 653 -4.94 -24.19 -5.23
N PHE A 654 -4.34 -24.06 -6.42
CA PHE A 654 -2.89 -23.94 -6.62
C PHE A 654 -2.61 -22.83 -7.63
N ASN A 655 -1.48 -22.13 -7.45
CA ASN A 655 -0.99 -21.19 -8.46
C ASN A 655 0.10 -21.85 -9.30
N ILE A 656 -0.21 -22.15 -10.56
CA ILE A 656 0.73 -22.71 -11.54
C ILE A 656 1.21 -21.68 -12.55
N GLY A 657 1.23 -20.40 -12.16
CA GLY A 657 1.69 -19.29 -13.00
C GLY A 657 0.59 -18.59 -13.80
N SER A 658 -0.68 -18.73 -13.38
CA SER A 658 -1.86 -18.17 -14.05
C SER A 658 -2.68 -17.22 -13.18
N ALA A 659 -2.39 -17.14 -11.87
CA ALA A 659 -3.08 -16.24 -10.97
C ALA A 659 -2.52 -14.81 -11.11
N SER A 660 -3.41 -13.82 -11.23
CA SER A 660 -3.07 -12.40 -11.22
C SER A 660 -2.85 -11.86 -9.79
N ARG A 661 -2.35 -10.62 -9.65
CA ARG A 661 -2.18 -9.97 -8.34
C ARG A 661 -3.49 -9.82 -7.56
N ASP A 662 -4.62 -9.79 -8.27
CA ASP A 662 -5.95 -9.62 -7.68
C ASP A 662 -6.61 -10.95 -7.31
N ASP A 663 -6.08 -12.10 -7.72
CA ASP A 663 -6.64 -13.42 -7.46
C ASP A 663 -6.41 -13.88 -6.01
N LEU A 664 -7.42 -14.52 -5.42
CA LEU A 664 -7.30 -15.16 -4.11
C LEU A 664 -6.69 -16.55 -4.29
N ILE A 665 -5.65 -16.90 -3.53
CA ILE A 665 -4.97 -18.20 -3.62
C ILE A 665 -5.05 -18.88 -2.25
N LEU A 666 -5.43 -20.16 -2.22
CA LEU A 666 -5.43 -20.98 -1.01
C LEU A 666 -3.99 -21.27 -0.55
N SER A 667 -3.78 -21.36 0.76
CA SER A 667 -2.50 -21.83 1.29
C SER A 667 -2.33 -23.32 0.99
N SER A 668 -1.09 -23.83 0.97
CA SER A 668 -0.84 -25.26 0.73
C SER A 668 -1.52 -26.18 1.75
N SER A 669 -1.70 -25.73 3.00
CA SER A 669 -2.46 -26.47 4.02
C SER A 669 -3.96 -26.43 3.75
N ASP A 670 -4.52 -25.28 3.39
CA ASP A 670 -5.95 -25.15 3.06
C ASP A 670 -6.31 -25.93 1.79
N ALA A 671 -5.42 -25.95 0.79
CA ALA A 671 -5.61 -26.72 -0.43
C ALA A 671 -5.65 -28.22 -0.13
N LYS A 672 -4.75 -28.71 0.74
CA LYS A 672 -4.80 -30.10 1.23
C LYS A 672 -6.09 -30.38 1.99
N ALA A 673 -6.50 -29.51 2.91
CA ALA A 673 -7.75 -29.64 3.67
C ALA A 673 -9.03 -29.50 2.81
N PHE A 674 -8.94 -28.82 1.67
CA PHE A 674 -10.02 -28.73 0.69
C PHE A 674 -10.21 -30.09 -0.01
N LEU A 675 -9.11 -30.75 -0.39
CA LEU A 675 -9.12 -32.05 -1.07
C LEU A 675 -9.33 -33.23 -0.11
N GLN A 676 -8.85 -33.13 1.11
CA GLN A 676 -8.98 -34.16 2.14
C GLN A 676 -10.20 -33.88 3.02
N SER A 677 -11.28 -34.65 2.85
CA SER A 677 -12.41 -34.60 3.77
C SER A 677 -12.28 -35.65 4.87
N ILE A 678 -12.33 -35.21 6.13
CA ILE A 678 -12.47 -36.07 7.32
C ILE A 678 -13.91 -36.61 7.42
N ASP A 679 -14.87 -35.89 6.84
CA ASP A 679 -16.29 -36.23 6.86
C ASP A 679 -16.67 -37.02 5.59
N PRO A 680 -17.10 -38.29 5.70
CA PRO A 680 -17.49 -39.11 4.56
C PRO A 680 -18.74 -38.61 3.83
N SER A 681 -19.53 -37.70 4.42
CA SER A 681 -20.70 -37.07 3.77
C SER A 681 -20.34 -35.91 2.83
N THR A 682 -19.06 -35.52 2.78
CA THR A 682 -18.59 -34.40 1.97
C THR A 682 -17.80 -34.89 0.75
N THR A 683 -18.25 -34.51 -0.44
CA THR A 683 -17.64 -34.90 -1.71
C THR A 683 -16.99 -33.70 -2.40
N VAL A 684 -15.97 -33.97 -3.22
CA VAL A 684 -15.35 -32.97 -4.10
C VAL A 684 -15.63 -33.36 -5.54
N VAL A 685 -16.26 -32.47 -6.28
CA VAL A 685 -16.57 -32.66 -7.70
C VAL A 685 -15.71 -31.73 -8.55
N VAL A 686 -15.17 -32.27 -9.64
CA VAL A 686 -14.33 -31.55 -10.59
C VAL A 686 -15.12 -31.33 -11.88
N GLU A 687 -15.09 -30.09 -12.37
CA GLU A 687 -15.74 -29.66 -13.61
C GLU A 687 -14.72 -28.97 -14.51
N GLU A 688 -14.95 -29.00 -15.81
CA GLU A 688 -14.17 -28.19 -16.75
C GLU A 688 -14.43 -26.70 -16.47
N LYS A 689 -13.36 -25.90 -16.34
CA LYS A 689 -13.52 -24.46 -16.31
C LYS A 689 -13.68 -23.94 -17.74
N VAL A 690 -14.79 -23.25 -17.99
CA VAL A 690 -15.12 -22.67 -19.30
C VAL A 690 -14.81 -21.16 -19.29
N ASP A 691 -14.31 -20.67 -20.43
CA ASP A 691 -13.86 -19.30 -20.66
C ASP A 691 -14.96 -18.49 -21.36
N GLY A 692 -15.63 -17.59 -20.65
CA GLY A 692 -16.67 -16.75 -21.22
C GLY A 692 -17.09 -15.61 -20.33
N ALA A 693 -18.33 -15.13 -20.54
CA ALA A 693 -18.90 -14.07 -19.73
C ALA A 693 -19.86 -14.64 -18.68
N ASN A 694 -19.54 -14.44 -17.40
CA ASN A 694 -20.41 -14.83 -16.30
C ASN A 694 -21.80 -14.19 -16.43
N LEU A 695 -22.84 -15.01 -16.29
CA LEU A 695 -24.23 -14.58 -16.41
C LEU A 695 -25.09 -15.23 -15.31
N GLY A 696 -26.00 -14.45 -14.74
CA GLY A 696 -27.04 -14.90 -13.82
C GLY A 696 -28.42 -14.58 -14.37
N ILE A 697 -29.34 -15.54 -14.36
CA ILE A 697 -30.70 -15.41 -14.89
C ILE A 697 -31.69 -15.66 -13.76
N SER A 698 -32.64 -14.74 -13.59
CA SER A 698 -33.74 -14.85 -12.63
C SER A 698 -35.06 -14.35 -13.23
N LEU A 699 -36.16 -14.58 -12.53
CA LEU A 699 -37.48 -14.03 -12.88
C LEU A 699 -37.83 -12.86 -11.97
N ASP A 700 -38.45 -11.82 -12.53
CA ASP A 700 -39.09 -10.77 -11.73
C ASP A 700 -40.53 -11.13 -11.31
N SER A 701 -41.18 -10.25 -10.55
CA SER A 701 -42.55 -10.44 -10.06
C SER A 701 -43.61 -10.58 -11.17
N CYS A 702 -43.28 -10.17 -12.39
CA CYS A 702 -44.15 -10.26 -13.56
C CYS A 702 -43.84 -11.48 -14.43
N GLY A 703 -42.86 -12.31 -14.05
CA GLY A 703 -42.42 -13.47 -14.84
C GLY A 703 -41.52 -13.11 -16.02
N ALA A 704 -40.96 -11.90 -16.06
CA ALA A 704 -39.98 -11.50 -17.06
C ALA A 704 -38.55 -11.82 -16.62
N PHE A 705 -37.68 -12.14 -17.57
CA PHE A 705 -36.28 -12.47 -17.27
C PHE A 705 -35.48 -11.24 -16.86
N LYS A 706 -34.76 -11.41 -15.77
CA LYS A 706 -33.75 -10.50 -15.23
C LYS A 706 -32.39 -11.14 -15.43
N VAL A 707 -31.59 -10.59 -16.34
CA VAL A 707 -30.28 -11.13 -16.69
C VAL A 707 -29.16 -10.22 -16.27
N GLN A 708 -28.28 -10.71 -15.42
CA GLN A 708 -27.17 -9.97 -14.81
C GLN A 708 -25.82 -10.55 -15.22
N ASN A 709 -24.87 -9.66 -15.51
CA ASN A 709 -23.44 -9.97 -15.51
C ASN A 709 -22.87 -9.63 -14.10
N ARG A 710 -21.55 -9.73 -13.90
CA ARG A 710 -20.85 -9.53 -12.61
C ARG A 710 -21.19 -8.22 -11.88
N SER A 711 -21.59 -7.17 -12.61
CA SER A 711 -21.75 -5.82 -12.05
C SER A 711 -23.10 -5.14 -12.35
N HIS A 712 -23.86 -5.58 -13.36
CA HIS A 712 -25.08 -4.91 -13.84
C HIS A 712 -25.96 -5.85 -14.68
N TYR A 713 -27.21 -5.45 -14.92
CA TYR A 713 -28.13 -6.15 -15.83
C TYR A 713 -27.78 -5.92 -17.30
N VAL A 714 -27.90 -6.95 -18.12
CA VAL A 714 -27.54 -6.96 -19.54
C VAL A 714 -28.67 -7.50 -20.41
N ASN A 715 -28.71 -7.07 -21.68
CA ASN A 715 -29.61 -7.54 -22.73
C ASN A 715 -28.90 -7.51 -24.09
N SER A 716 -29.61 -7.83 -25.18
CA SER A 716 -29.04 -7.87 -26.53
C SER A 716 -28.43 -6.56 -27.03
N LYS A 717 -28.83 -5.42 -26.45
CA LYS A 717 -28.35 -4.07 -26.79
C LYS A 717 -27.18 -3.62 -25.93
N SER A 718 -26.85 -4.33 -24.84
CA SER A 718 -25.84 -3.90 -23.87
C SER A 718 -24.42 -3.95 -24.42
N HIS A 719 -24.06 -5.01 -25.14
CA HIS A 719 -22.74 -5.18 -25.75
C HIS A 719 -22.81 -6.17 -26.91
N ALA A 720 -21.88 -6.09 -27.86
CA ALA A 720 -21.86 -6.97 -29.03
C ALA A 720 -21.78 -8.47 -28.67
N GLN A 721 -21.18 -8.82 -27.52
CA GLN A 721 -21.15 -10.19 -27.01
C GLN A 721 -22.52 -10.72 -26.57
N PHE A 722 -23.48 -9.85 -26.26
CA PHE A 722 -24.83 -10.24 -25.83
C PHE A 722 -25.85 -10.18 -26.97
N LYS A 723 -25.43 -9.90 -28.21
CA LYS A 723 -26.34 -9.67 -29.34
C LYS A 723 -27.41 -10.75 -29.56
N LYS A 724 -27.11 -12.02 -29.24
CA LYS A 724 -28.05 -13.16 -29.34
C LYS A 724 -28.82 -13.48 -28.06
N LEU A 725 -28.58 -12.76 -26.96
CA LEU A 725 -29.09 -13.09 -25.63
C LEU A 725 -30.62 -13.07 -25.57
N ASP A 726 -31.27 -11.98 -26.01
CA ASP A 726 -32.73 -11.86 -25.91
C ASP A 726 -33.45 -12.97 -26.70
N LYS A 727 -32.97 -13.26 -27.92
CA LYS A 727 -33.48 -14.38 -28.72
C LYS A 727 -33.27 -15.74 -28.03
N TRP A 728 -32.09 -15.96 -27.45
CA TRP A 728 -31.79 -17.21 -26.75
C TRP A 728 -32.69 -17.40 -25.51
N LEU A 729 -33.00 -16.33 -24.77
CA LEU A 729 -33.93 -16.35 -23.65
C LEU A 729 -35.35 -16.69 -24.08
N GLU A 730 -35.80 -16.16 -25.23
CA GLU A 730 -37.10 -16.49 -25.82
C GLU A 730 -37.15 -17.97 -26.23
N ASP A 731 -36.13 -18.47 -26.93
CA ASP A 731 -36.04 -19.86 -27.40
C ASP A 731 -36.02 -20.88 -26.22
N HIS A 732 -35.56 -20.47 -25.03
CA HIS A 732 -35.48 -21.29 -23.82
C HIS A 732 -36.45 -20.87 -22.70
N TYR A 733 -37.50 -20.10 -23.03
CA TYR A 733 -38.40 -19.53 -22.03
C TYR A 733 -39.05 -20.59 -21.12
N GLU A 734 -39.59 -21.66 -21.70
CA GLU A 734 -40.27 -22.74 -20.97
C GLU A 734 -39.31 -23.50 -20.04
N ASP A 735 -38.11 -23.79 -20.54
CA ASP A 735 -37.06 -24.50 -19.80
C ASP A 735 -36.55 -23.67 -18.61
N LEU A 736 -36.22 -22.40 -18.85
CA LEU A 736 -35.77 -21.48 -17.79
C LEU A 736 -36.86 -21.23 -16.75
N SER A 737 -38.11 -21.09 -17.19
CA SER A 737 -39.25 -20.92 -16.27
C SER A 737 -39.45 -22.15 -15.40
N THR A 738 -39.31 -23.35 -15.96
CA THR A 738 -39.39 -24.62 -15.19
C THR A 738 -38.29 -24.71 -14.13
N VAL A 739 -37.08 -24.25 -14.46
CA VAL A 739 -35.92 -24.26 -13.55
C VAL A 739 -36.05 -23.19 -12.46
N LEU A 740 -36.54 -22.01 -12.80
CA LEU A 740 -36.58 -20.84 -11.91
C LEU A 740 -37.88 -20.71 -11.12
N ASP A 741 -38.98 -21.33 -11.57
CA ASP A 741 -40.30 -21.27 -10.94
C ASP A 741 -40.82 -22.66 -10.57
N VAL A 742 -40.12 -23.29 -9.64
CA VAL A 742 -40.34 -24.68 -9.21
C VAL A 742 -41.73 -24.94 -8.61
N LYS A 743 -42.50 -23.90 -8.22
CA LYS A 743 -43.80 -24.05 -7.50
C LYS A 743 -44.64 -22.77 -7.36
N SER A 744 -44.62 -21.82 -8.29
CA SER A 744 -45.59 -20.69 -8.42
C SER A 744 -45.76 -19.71 -7.25
N SER A 745 -44.87 -19.68 -6.25
CA SER A 745 -45.11 -18.85 -5.05
C SER A 745 -44.12 -17.74 -4.76
N GLN A 746 -42.94 -17.67 -5.40
CA GLN A 746 -41.93 -16.63 -5.11
C GLN A 746 -41.02 -16.33 -6.31
N PRO A 747 -41.45 -15.48 -7.26
CA PRO A 747 -40.57 -14.97 -8.31
C PRO A 747 -39.34 -14.27 -7.71
N GLY A 748 -38.16 -14.47 -8.30
CA GLY A 748 -36.89 -13.91 -7.81
C GLY A 748 -36.18 -14.72 -6.72
N ARG A 749 -36.72 -15.87 -6.30
CA ARG A 749 -36.05 -16.76 -5.34
C ARG A 749 -34.81 -17.44 -5.93
N TRP A 750 -34.88 -17.87 -7.18
CA TRP A 750 -33.83 -18.66 -7.82
C TRP A 750 -33.05 -17.82 -8.82
N ILE A 751 -31.72 -17.97 -8.81
CA ILE A 751 -30.83 -17.36 -9.79
C ILE A 751 -29.94 -18.45 -10.39
N LEU A 752 -30.15 -18.74 -11.68
CA LEU A 752 -29.35 -19.69 -12.43
C LEU A 752 -28.10 -18.98 -12.94
N TYR A 753 -26.94 -19.41 -12.48
CA TYR A 753 -25.64 -18.92 -12.94
C TYR A 753 -25.04 -19.87 -13.97
N GLY A 754 -24.43 -19.27 -14.98
CA GLY A 754 -23.74 -19.98 -16.04
C GLY A 754 -22.75 -19.08 -16.77
N GLU A 755 -22.08 -19.67 -17.75
CA GLU A 755 -21.15 -18.96 -18.62
C GLU A 755 -21.79 -18.72 -19.98
N TRP A 756 -21.79 -17.46 -20.43
CA TRP A 756 -22.26 -17.06 -21.74
C TRP A 756 -21.12 -17.12 -22.75
N LEU A 757 -21.34 -17.89 -23.82
CA LEU A 757 -20.29 -18.37 -24.72
C LEU A 757 -20.54 -18.00 -26.17
N PHE A 758 -21.37 -16.98 -26.44
CA PHE A 758 -21.62 -16.54 -27.82
C PHE A 758 -20.34 -16.16 -28.57
N ALA A 759 -19.36 -15.60 -27.86
CA ALA A 759 -18.20 -15.00 -28.46
C ALA A 759 -16.90 -15.53 -27.87
N LYS A 760 -15.85 -15.55 -28.71
CA LYS A 760 -14.50 -15.93 -28.32
C LYS A 760 -13.92 -14.91 -27.35
N HIS A 761 -13.60 -15.36 -26.13
CA HIS A 761 -12.76 -14.62 -25.19
C HIS A 761 -11.30 -14.94 -25.49
N SER A 762 -10.68 -15.84 -24.73
CA SER A 762 -9.36 -16.39 -25.04
C SER A 762 -9.46 -17.70 -25.85
N ILE A 763 -10.47 -18.53 -25.56
CA ILE A 763 -10.72 -19.81 -26.26
C ILE A 763 -11.79 -19.64 -27.33
N HIS A 764 -11.53 -20.18 -28.54
CA HIS A 764 -12.54 -20.30 -29.58
C HIS A 764 -13.17 -21.69 -29.49
N TYR A 765 -14.43 -21.74 -29.06
CA TYR A 765 -15.13 -23.01 -28.92
C TYR A 765 -15.76 -23.44 -30.25
N SER A 766 -15.48 -24.67 -30.65
CA SER A 766 -15.95 -25.26 -31.91
C SER A 766 -17.10 -26.26 -31.73
N ASN A 767 -17.37 -26.69 -30.49
CA ASN A 767 -18.19 -27.85 -30.18
C ASN A 767 -19.14 -27.62 -28.99
N LEU A 768 -19.72 -26.42 -28.87
CA LEU A 768 -20.63 -26.10 -27.76
C LEU A 768 -22.00 -26.76 -27.96
N PRO A 769 -22.63 -27.30 -26.90
CA PRO A 769 -24.01 -27.79 -27.00
C PRO A 769 -25.02 -26.64 -27.09
N ASP A 770 -24.70 -25.48 -26.50
CA ASP A 770 -25.52 -24.26 -26.55
C ASP A 770 -24.68 -23.02 -26.20
N LEU A 771 -25.25 -21.82 -26.34
CA LEU A 771 -24.61 -20.53 -26.06
C LEU A 771 -24.47 -20.21 -24.56
N PHE A 772 -25.15 -20.97 -23.70
CA PHE A 772 -25.09 -20.82 -22.24
C PHE A 772 -24.86 -22.18 -21.59
N LEU A 773 -23.88 -22.26 -20.69
CA LEU A 773 -23.64 -23.44 -19.87
C LEU A 773 -23.89 -23.12 -18.40
N ALA A 774 -24.91 -23.75 -17.82
CA ALA A 774 -25.25 -23.61 -16.41
C ALA A 774 -24.19 -24.28 -15.52
N PHE A 775 -23.84 -23.65 -14.40
CA PHE A 775 -22.90 -24.24 -13.44
C PHE A 775 -23.32 -24.07 -11.97
N ASP A 776 -24.25 -23.19 -11.64
CA ASP A 776 -24.73 -23.00 -10.25
C ASP A 776 -26.19 -22.55 -10.22
N LEU A 777 -26.90 -22.89 -9.15
CA LEU A 777 -28.22 -22.36 -8.86
C LEU A 777 -28.27 -21.86 -7.42
N LEU A 778 -28.51 -20.57 -7.25
CA LEU A 778 -28.61 -19.90 -5.96
C LEU A 778 -30.05 -19.86 -5.49
N ASP A 779 -30.29 -20.30 -4.25
CA ASP A 779 -31.50 -20.00 -3.49
C ASP A 779 -31.28 -18.69 -2.72
N THR A 780 -31.88 -17.59 -3.16
CA THR A 780 -31.71 -16.28 -2.49
C THR A 780 -32.33 -16.26 -1.10
N LYS A 781 -33.33 -17.11 -0.82
CA LYS A 781 -33.97 -17.20 0.49
C LYS A 781 -33.04 -17.80 1.55
N THR A 782 -32.31 -18.84 1.18
CA THR A 782 -31.36 -19.51 2.09
C THR A 782 -29.92 -19.04 1.91
N SER A 783 -29.67 -18.17 0.93
CA SER A 783 -28.33 -17.72 0.53
C SER A 783 -27.36 -18.88 0.31
N SER A 784 -27.85 -19.98 -0.27
CA SER A 784 -27.07 -21.21 -0.49
C SER A 784 -27.16 -21.70 -1.93
N PHE A 785 -26.09 -22.32 -2.42
CA PHE A 785 -26.02 -22.91 -3.75
C PHE A 785 -26.35 -24.40 -3.66
N LEU A 786 -27.11 -24.89 -4.63
CA LEU A 786 -27.36 -26.33 -4.75
C LEU A 786 -26.05 -27.10 -5.04
N SER A 787 -26.03 -28.39 -4.70
CA SER A 787 -24.99 -29.28 -5.23
C SER A 787 -25.17 -29.45 -6.73
N ARG A 788 -24.14 -29.98 -7.37
CA ARG A 788 -24.15 -30.26 -8.80
C ARG A 788 -25.27 -31.22 -9.15
N GLU A 789 -25.45 -32.30 -8.40
CA GLU A 789 -26.45 -33.34 -8.65
C GLU A 789 -27.86 -32.78 -8.50
N ALA A 790 -28.08 -31.93 -7.50
CA ALA A 790 -29.34 -31.23 -7.32
C ALA A 790 -29.63 -30.25 -8.47
N LEU A 791 -28.60 -29.61 -9.03
CA LEU A 791 -28.74 -28.82 -10.26
C LEU A 791 -29.01 -29.72 -11.48
N SER A 792 -28.34 -30.86 -11.61
CA SER A 792 -28.57 -31.81 -12.72
C SER A 792 -30.02 -32.32 -12.70
N GLU A 793 -30.55 -32.67 -11.54
CA GLU A 793 -31.95 -33.08 -11.42
C GLU A 793 -32.92 -31.91 -11.70
N ARG A 794 -32.52 -30.67 -11.39
CA ARG A 794 -33.29 -29.47 -11.73
C ARG A 794 -33.35 -29.21 -13.24
N LEU A 795 -32.26 -29.49 -13.97
CA LEU A 795 -32.16 -29.26 -15.42
C LEU A 795 -32.70 -30.45 -16.24
N LYS A 796 -32.97 -31.58 -15.59
CA LYS A 796 -33.43 -32.81 -16.25
C LYS A 796 -34.76 -32.58 -16.99
N GLY A 797 -34.78 -32.98 -18.26
CA GLY A 797 -35.94 -32.79 -19.14
C GLY A 797 -36.01 -31.42 -19.82
N THR A 798 -35.08 -30.51 -19.53
CA THR A 798 -34.93 -29.22 -20.24
C THR A 798 -33.86 -29.31 -21.33
N LYS A 799 -33.82 -28.33 -22.24
CA LYS A 799 -32.73 -28.18 -23.22
C LYS A 799 -31.50 -27.45 -22.66
N LEU A 800 -31.53 -27.03 -21.39
CA LEU A 800 -30.43 -26.32 -20.78
C LEU A 800 -29.28 -27.26 -20.43
N HIS A 801 -28.07 -26.89 -20.83
CA HIS A 801 -26.88 -27.71 -20.64
C HIS A 801 -26.09 -27.27 -19.41
N GLN A 802 -25.75 -28.23 -18.54
CA GLN A 802 -24.80 -28.03 -17.45
C GLN A 802 -23.36 -28.21 -17.92
N VAL A 803 -22.42 -27.49 -17.31
CA VAL A 803 -20.98 -27.74 -17.48
C VAL A 803 -20.65 -29.20 -17.13
N LYS A 804 -19.81 -29.84 -17.94
CA LYS A 804 -19.51 -31.27 -17.82
C LYS A 804 -18.51 -31.59 -16.70
N ASP A 805 -18.70 -32.75 -16.10
CA ASP A 805 -17.80 -33.31 -15.09
C ASP A 805 -16.50 -33.72 -15.73
N ILE A 806 -15.50 -33.72 -14.88
CA ILE A 806 -14.32 -34.51 -15.06
C ILE A 806 -14.35 -35.57 -13.97
N GLU A 807 -14.62 -36.82 -14.35
CA GLU A 807 -14.55 -37.95 -13.43
C GLU A 807 -13.12 -38.10 -12.90
N VAL A 808 -12.98 -38.02 -11.58
CA VAL A 808 -11.74 -38.21 -10.84
C VAL A 808 -12.08 -39.00 -9.58
N GLU A 809 -11.59 -40.24 -9.46
CA GLU A 809 -11.91 -41.09 -8.30
C GLU A 809 -11.46 -40.47 -6.97
N LYS A 810 -10.25 -39.92 -6.94
CA LYS A 810 -9.69 -39.20 -5.78
C LYS A 810 -8.87 -38.00 -6.26
N PRO A 811 -9.42 -36.78 -6.22
CA PRO A 811 -8.69 -35.60 -6.64
C PRO A 811 -7.59 -35.29 -5.63
N ASP A 812 -6.35 -35.49 -6.06
CA ASP A 812 -5.14 -35.03 -5.37
C ASP A 812 -4.43 -33.96 -6.21
N GLU A 813 -3.38 -33.37 -5.65
CA GLU A 813 -2.65 -32.30 -6.33
C GLU A 813 -2.10 -32.75 -7.70
N GLN A 814 -1.52 -33.95 -7.79
CA GLN A 814 -0.89 -34.43 -9.00
C GLN A 814 -1.91 -34.73 -10.11
N SER A 815 -2.98 -35.47 -9.79
CA SER A 815 -4.06 -35.80 -10.73
C SER A 815 -4.74 -34.54 -11.29
N LEU A 816 -4.96 -33.52 -10.46
CA LEU A 816 -5.53 -32.25 -10.91
C LEU A 816 -4.57 -31.47 -11.82
N LEU A 817 -3.27 -31.48 -11.51
CA LEU A 817 -2.27 -30.85 -12.37
C LEU A 817 -2.14 -31.54 -13.73
N ASP A 818 -2.22 -32.87 -13.76
CA ASP A 818 -2.16 -33.66 -15.00
C ASP A 818 -3.37 -33.38 -15.90
N ILE A 819 -4.56 -33.25 -15.31
CA ILE A 819 -5.78 -32.84 -16.02
C ILE A 819 -5.59 -31.46 -16.67
N VAL A 820 -5.14 -30.47 -15.89
CA VAL A 820 -5.01 -29.09 -16.36
C VAL A 820 -3.90 -28.94 -17.42
N ARG A 821 -2.88 -29.82 -17.40
CA ARG A 821 -1.77 -29.79 -18.37
C ARG A 821 -2.08 -30.50 -19.67
N GLY A 822 -2.86 -31.58 -19.65
CA GLY A 822 -2.98 -32.49 -20.79
C GLY A 822 -4.39 -32.86 -21.24
N ARG A 823 -5.44 -32.59 -20.44
CA ARG A 823 -6.79 -33.01 -20.81
C ARG A 823 -7.34 -32.15 -21.94
N GLN A 824 -7.79 -32.79 -23.01
CA GLN A 824 -8.50 -32.14 -24.09
C GLN A 824 -9.90 -31.73 -23.63
N SER A 825 -10.29 -30.50 -23.96
CA SER A 825 -11.65 -30.00 -23.75
C SER A 825 -12.63 -30.76 -24.65
N ILE A 826 -13.84 -30.96 -24.14
CA ILE A 826 -14.94 -31.52 -24.94
C ILE A 826 -15.61 -30.47 -25.83
N TYR A 827 -15.37 -29.18 -25.55
CA TYR A 827 -16.02 -28.06 -26.20
C TYR A 827 -15.20 -27.51 -27.37
N TYR A 828 -13.93 -27.91 -27.52
CA TYR A 828 -13.07 -27.51 -28.64
C TYR A 828 -11.81 -28.38 -28.79
N GLU A 829 -11.10 -28.22 -29.91
CA GLU A 829 -9.83 -28.90 -30.18
C GLU A 829 -8.66 -28.20 -29.46
N GLY A 830 -8.53 -28.44 -28.15
CA GLY A 830 -7.42 -27.94 -27.35
C GLY A 830 -7.50 -28.35 -25.88
N VAL A 831 -6.49 -27.95 -25.09
CA VAL A 831 -6.42 -28.27 -23.66
C VAL A 831 -7.43 -27.44 -22.87
N VAL A 832 -8.09 -28.02 -21.88
CA VAL A 832 -9.01 -27.29 -20.99
C VAL A 832 -8.40 -25.99 -20.45
N GLU A 833 -9.21 -24.95 -20.21
CA GLU A 833 -8.73 -23.71 -19.56
C GLU A 833 -8.13 -24.02 -18.19
N GLY A 834 -8.80 -24.94 -17.50
CA GLY A 834 -8.55 -25.28 -16.12
C GLY A 834 -9.67 -26.16 -15.59
N VAL A 835 -9.70 -26.31 -14.28
CA VAL A 835 -10.75 -27.05 -13.58
C VAL A 835 -11.39 -26.20 -12.50
N TYR A 836 -12.68 -26.41 -12.29
CA TYR A 836 -13.45 -25.85 -11.21
C TYR A 836 -13.80 -26.97 -10.23
N LEU A 837 -13.50 -26.77 -8.94
CA LEU A 837 -13.74 -27.76 -7.90
C LEU A 837 -14.85 -27.26 -6.98
N ARG A 838 -15.82 -28.13 -6.70
CA ARG A 838 -16.88 -27.89 -5.71
C ARG A 838 -16.76 -28.87 -4.58
N ARG A 839 -16.74 -28.35 -3.36
CA ARG A 839 -16.93 -29.15 -2.15
C ARG A 839 -18.41 -29.12 -1.79
N GLN A 840 -19.02 -30.29 -1.65
CA GLN A 840 -20.47 -30.44 -1.50
C GLN A 840 -20.82 -31.28 -0.29
N LYS A 841 -21.93 -30.93 0.36
CA LYS A 841 -22.47 -31.64 1.52
C LYS A 841 -23.98 -31.43 1.58
N ASP A 842 -24.73 -32.48 1.91
CA ASP A 842 -26.18 -32.43 2.11
C ASP A 842 -26.96 -31.76 0.94
N GLY A 843 -26.56 -32.04 -0.31
CA GLY A 843 -27.19 -31.49 -1.51
C GLY A 843 -26.90 -30.00 -1.76
N LYS A 844 -25.88 -29.42 -1.10
CA LYS A 844 -25.45 -28.02 -1.25
C LYS A 844 -23.96 -27.91 -1.55
N THR A 845 -23.58 -26.83 -2.24
CA THR A 845 -22.19 -26.44 -2.41
C THR A 845 -21.73 -25.62 -1.21
N ILE A 846 -20.71 -26.08 -0.49
CA ILE A 846 -20.20 -25.44 0.73
C ILE A 846 -18.89 -24.67 0.52
N ASP A 847 -18.07 -25.07 -0.45
CA ASP A 847 -16.84 -24.36 -0.83
C ASP A 847 -16.50 -24.60 -2.30
N ARG A 848 -15.66 -23.74 -2.87
CA ARG A 848 -15.32 -23.70 -4.29
C ARG A 848 -13.90 -23.21 -4.53
N ALA A 849 -13.20 -23.87 -5.44
CA ALA A 849 -11.85 -23.51 -5.86
C ALA A 849 -11.68 -23.70 -7.37
N LYS A 850 -10.65 -23.09 -7.95
CA LYS A 850 -10.29 -23.24 -9.37
C LYS A 850 -8.81 -23.52 -9.53
N ILE A 851 -8.43 -24.18 -10.62
CA ILE A 851 -7.04 -24.24 -11.10
C ILE A 851 -7.10 -23.83 -12.56
N VAL A 852 -6.20 -22.95 -13.00
CA VAL A 852 -6.15 -22.45 -14.38
C VAL A 852 -4.78 -22.79 -14.93
N ARG A 853 -4.70 -23.30 -16.17
CA ARG A 853 -3.43 -23.76 -16.77
C ARG A 853 -2.39 -22.65 -16.90
N SER A 854 -1.12 -23.03 -16.84
CA SER A 854 0.00 -22.11 -17.01
C SER A 854 -0.04 -21.46 -18.40
N GLY A 855 0.24 -20.16 -18.47
CA GLY A 855 0.25 -19.39 -19.72
C GLY A 855 -1.14 -19.05 -20.29
N PHE A 856 -2.23 -19.40 -19.61
CA PHE A 856 -3.55 -18.88 -19.95
C PHE A 856 -3.71 -17.45 -19.42
N ILE A 857 -3.86 -16.49 -20.32
CA ILE A 857 -4.17 -15.09 -20.00
C ILE A 857 -5.65 -14.89 -20.32
N ALA A 858 -6.45 -14.58 -19.30
CA ALA A 858 -7.83 -14.16 -19.48
C ALA A 858 -7.83 -12.79 -20.20
N GLY A 859 -8.33 -12.75 -21.44
CA GLY A 859 -8.22 -11.57 -22.30
C GLY A 859 -9.37 -10.60 -22.11
N ASP A 860 -9.09 -9.39 -21.61
CA ASP A 860 -10.07 -8.29 -21.54
C ASP A 860 -9.84 -7.16 -22.59
N GLU A 861 -8.81 -7.21 -23.44
CA GLU A 861 -8.37 -5.99 -24.17
C GLU A 861 -8.57 -5.88 -25.70
N HIS A 862 -9.20 -6.80 -26.43
CA HIS A 862 -9.14 -6.75 -27.92
C HIS A 862 -10.46 -6.74 -28.71
N TRP A 863 -11.59 -6.43 -28.09
CA TRP A 863 -12.88 -6.35 -28.80
C TRP A 863 -13.05 -5.04 -29.59
N ASN A 864 -12.48 -3.93 -29.09
CA ASN A 864 -12.68 -2.58 -29.63
C ASN A 864 -12.02 -2.31 -30.98
N ARG A 865 -11.20 -3.23 -31.53
CA ARG A 865 -10.50 -3.03 -32.82
C ARG A 865 -10.82 -4.05 -33.92
N ARG A 866 -11.37 -5.24 -33.62
CA ARG A 866 -11.51 -6.34 -34.61
C ARG A 866 -12.90 -7.00 -34.68
N GLY A 867 -13.87 -6.57 -33.85
CA GLY A 867 -15.21 -7.16 -33.83
C GLY A 867 -15.29 -8.50 -33.08
N VAL A 868 -16.52 -8.96 -32.84
CA VAL A 868 -16.81 -10.21 -32.10
C VAL A 868 -16.61 -11.42 -33.01
N THR A 869 -15.79 -12.39 -32.61
CA THR A 869 -15.74 -13.71 -33.27
C THR A 869 -16.71 -14.65 -32.56
N PRO A 870 -17.78 -15.15 -33.21
CA PRO A 870 -18.72 -16.06 -32.57
C PRO A 870 -18.13 -17.47 -32.39
N ASN A 871 -18.46 -18.11 -31.27
CA ASN A 871 -18.20 -19.54 -31.08
C ASN A 871 -19.23 -20.38 -31.86
N ILE A 872 -18.92 -21.67 -32.05
CA ILE A 872 -19.73 -22.60 -32.84
C ILE A 872 -20.53 -23.49 -31.88
N VAL A 873 -21.85 -23.47 -32.06
CA VAL A 873 -22.79 -24.39 -31.40
C VAL A 873 -23.05 -25.56 -32.35
N MET A 874 -22.97 -26.77 -31.83
CA MET A 874 -23.38 -27.97 -32.56
C MET A 874 -24.86 -27.86 -32.90
N THR A 875 -25.16 -27.60 -34.15
CA THR A 875 -26.49 -27.82 -34.70
C THR A 875 -26.62 -29.32 -34.89
N TYR A 876 -27.58 -29.96 -34.23
CA TYR A 876 -27.94 -31.36 -34.50
C TYR A 876 -28.09 -31.51 -36.03
N ARG A 877 -27.26 -32.38 -36.62
CA ARG A 877 -27.55 -32.95 -37.94
C ARG A 877 -28.69 -33.95 -37.80
#